data_AF-A0A5D6V0E5-F1
#
_entry.id   AF-A0A5D6V0E5-F1
#
_cell.length_a   1.000
_cell.length_b   1.000
_cell.length_c   1.000
_cell.angle_alpha   90.00
_cell.angle_beta   90.00
_cell.angle_gamma   90.00
#
_symmetry.space_group_name_H-M   'P 1'
#
loop_
_entity.id
_entity.type
_entity.pdbx_description
1 polymer ?
#
loop_
_entity_poly.entity_id
_entity_poly.type
_entity_poly.pdbx_seq_one_letter_code
_entity_poly.pdbx_strand_id
1 'polypeptide(L)'
;MNEPDASSFPLLPDPQAALHELRVRAERRHLSAQSLPANTPPEVQRLVQELQVHQIELEMQYEELLLAQAEAEASRAAYVNLYEFAPIGYCTLSPDSTLQQLNLRACEQLGSVRRLLVGRRLALFIAAGSRHAFSGFLRSVLEQDKRQTITLEMRREDDTPFFARLEASPAPSHSPAGAETRSCHLALLDVTEQYHAQQALTLSERRFRILFEHNQDGMLLMRDNQFIDCNASALRLLGLTQKSELLGKSGAAFSPAVQPNGQHSEVLAQQYWLQALRVGHCRFEWCRYRASGEEFWEDVLLTAVPEARGTIVHAAWRDITAEKHAAAQVRESETRLQMALQASGSGVWSVDYATRQLHWDERAQQIFGRAYVPGPADLQVLLDAVVPEDRPHVTKALEQAMRRNTALDLEHRVAWPNGSIRYVSVEGKLLSDGRRPGLRFVGLMRDVTARHEAQQELNYKTRLLEHILANLPVILARIAPSGQLLDVVGDGLRRLAPHHPELTHTCPFASSLSATTELSRLLAGEQVAFVSSAVHQGRPVYFQNYGFFDQQRKQAVIFSIDITESEERRLQLQQEKEFTQNLLNNTIDAVAALDLSLCVTAWNARLAYLLGRSEADALGRSLEETLPGLARDPTILELLHRALTGEPSQHLNWAGYHQPMTYDLNFVPLRTLGTISGVLVVARDVTERNTLLAETARLRLRQQQEVLSAILTTQEEERRRIAEGLHNGVGQLLYATKLHLDNLPATEPTQASQKLLSEAIRLTRTISFELTPSILEDFGLKAALRELTTRIPAHSLDVDLNLAGLDQQLPPLLEIAVYRIMQELLNNVMKHASAREVFVQVACADDQLHLSVEDDGVGFDVHEVKQPKGIGLAGIRTRVELLGGTFTLRARPGKGTTVSITLPLTT
;
A
#
# COMPACT_ATOMS: atom_id res chain seq x y z
N MET A 1 6.61 10.67 10.55
CA MET A 1 7.17 10.08 9.32
C MET A 1 7.70 11.22 8.49
N ASN A 2 9.02 11.39 8.47
CA ASN A 2 9.68 12.26 7.52
C ASN A 2 9.72 11.50 6.18
N GLU A 3 9.28 12.18 5.12
CA GLU A 3 9.47 11.73 3.74
C GLU A 3 10.96 11.42 3.49
N PRO A 4 11.30 10.31 2.82
CA PRO A 4 12.66 10.11 2.38
C PRO A 4 12.94 11.05 1.20
N ASP A 5 13.95 11.88 1.40
CA ASP A 5 14.53 12.84 0.48
C ASP A 5 14.91 12.16 -0.85
N ALA A 6 14.18 12.48 -1.92
CA ALA A 6 14.35 11.92 -3.27
C ALA A 6 15.47 12.61 -4.07
N SER A 7 16.55 13.01 -3.40
CA SER A 7 17.54 13.97 -3.93
C SER A 7 18.99 13.47 -3.87
N SER A 8 19.23 12.19 -4.18
CA SER A 8 20.62 11.69 -4.36
C SER A 8 20.76 10.65 -5.46
N PHE A 9 20.30 10.99 -6.66
CA PHE A 9 20.91 10.40 -7.86
C PHE A 9 22.20 11.17 -8.19
N PRO A 10 23.32 10.51 -8.49
CA PRO A 10 24.50 11.20 -9.00
C PRO A 10 24.11 11.85 -10.32
N LEU A 11 24.02 13.18 -10.33
CA LEU A 11 23.89 13.97 -11.54
C LEU A 11 25.05 13.59 -12.47
N LEU A 12 24.70 13.02 -13.62
CA LEU A 12 25.62 12.90 -14.75
C LEU A 12 26.25 14.29 -14.97
N PRO A 13 27.58 14.40 -15.14
CA PRO A 13 28.23 15.69 -15.29
C PRO A 13 27.61 16.46 -16.46
N ASP A 14 27.29 17.72 -16.22
CA ASP A 14 26.66 18.61 -17.20
C ASP A 14 27.53 18.68 -18.47
N PRO A 15 27.05 18.18 -19.62
CA PRO A 15 27.83 18.12 -20.85
C PRO A 15 28.27 19.51 -21.34
N GLN A 16 27.56 20.58 -20.95
CA GLN A 16 27.97 21.95 -21.28
C GLN A 16 29.18 22.44 -20.45
N ALA A 17 29.32 21.97 -19.22
CA ALA A 17 30.46 22.31 -18.36
C ALA A 17 31.75 21.63 -18.86
N ALA A 18 31.65 20.39 -19.34
CA ALA A 18 32.76 19.68 -19.97
C ALA A 18 33.24 20.38 -21.25
N LEU A 19 32.30 20.85 -22.09
CA LEU A 19 32.60 21.59 -23.32
C LEU A 19 33.32 22.94 -23.03
N HIS A 20 32.92 23.62 -21.95
CA HIS A 20 33.54 24.87 -21.53
C HIS A 20 34.94 24.66 -20.96
N GLU A 21 35.14 23.63 -20.12
CA GLU A 21 36.48 23.28 -19.62
C GLU A 21 37.43 22.86 -20.73
N LEU A 22 36.95 22.14 -21.75
CA LEU A 22 37.74 21.74 -22.91
C LEU A 22 38.13 22.93 -23.79
N ARG A 23 37.20 23.87 -24.03
CA ARG A 23 37.49 25.13 -24.72
C ARG A 23 38.58 25.94 -24.01
N VAL A 24 38.49 26.02 -22.68
CA VAL A 24 39.52 26.67 -21.84
C VAL A 24 40.84 25.89 -21.85
N ARG A 25 40.82 24.56 -21.97
CA ARG A 25 42.03 23.71 -22.08
C ARG A 25 42.72 23.84 -23.43
N ALA A 26 41.94 23.93 -24.52
CA ALA A 26 42.44 24.18 -25.88
C ALA A 26 43.07 25.58 -25.98
N GLU A 27 42.41 26.61 -25.43
CA GLU A 27 42.95 27.98 -25.34
C GLU A 27 44.21 28.05 -24.47
N ARG A 28 44.28 27.30 -23.36
CA ARG A 28 45.48 27.20 -22.51
C ARG A 28 46.64 26.47 -23.19
N ARG A 29 46.38 25.46 -24.03
CA ARG A 29 47.42 24.80 -24.83
C ARG A 29 47.96 25.72 -25.92
N HIS A 30 47.13 26.60 -26.47
CA HIS A 30 47.53 27.64 -27.41
C HIS A 30 48.54 28.64 -26.80
N LEU A 31 48.44 28.90 -25.49
CA LEU A 31 49.35 29.75 -24.71
C LEU A 31 50.58 29.00 -24.17
N SER A 32 50.56 27.67 -24.13
CA SER A 32 51.61 26.81 -23.57
C SER A 32 52.59 26.26 -24.62
N ALA A 33 52.44 26.61 -25.89
CA ALA A 33 53.40 26.22 -26.92
C ALA A 33 54.72 26.98 -26.72
N GLN A 34 55.67 26.29 -26.10
CA GLN A 34 57.05 26.71 -25.97
C GLN A 34 57.61 27.07 -27.36
N SER A 35 58.23 28.25 -27.40
CA SER A 35 59.07 28.83 -28.44
C SER A 35 59.65 27.83 -29.44
N LEU A 36 59.20 27.91 -30.70
CA LEU A 36 59.96 27.45 -31.86
C LEU A 36 61.35 28.14 -31.84
N PRO A 37 62.45 27.44 -32.17
CA PRO A 37 63.78 28.05 -32.23
C PRO A 37 63.79 29.28 -33.15
N ALA A 38 64.53 30.32 -32.78
CA ALA A 38 64.53 31.63 -33.47
C ALA A 38 64.92 31.61 -34.98
N ASN A 39 65.37 30.46 -35.50
CA ASN A 39 65.79 30.27 -36.90
C ASN A 39 64.79 29.48 -37.77
N THR A 40 63.53 29.35 -37.36
CA THR A 40 62.55 28.58 -38.14
C THR A 40 61.99 29.42 -39.30
N PRO A 41 62.03 28.97 -40.57
CA PRO A 41 61.53 29.72 -41.73
C PRO A 41 60.03 30.08 -41.58
N PRO A 42 59.58 31.25 -42.05
CA PRO A 42 58.19 31.71 -41.88
C PRO A 42 57.15 30.80 -42.54
N GLU A 43 57.51 30.09 -43.60
CA GLU A 43 56.64 29.08 -44.23
C GLU A 43 56.40 27.86 -43.32
N VAL A 44 57.41 27.43 -42.57
CA VAL A 44 57.31 26.30 -41.63
C VAL A 44 56.49 26.69 -40.40
N GLN A 45 56.62 27.94 -39.93
CA GLN A 45 55.77 28.45 -38.84
C GLN A 45 54.29 28.50 -39.25
N ARG A 46 54.00 28.92 -40.49
CA ARG A 46 52.64 28.97 -41.03
C ARG A 46 52.04 27.56 -41.19
N LEU A 47 52.83 26.61 -41.70
CA LEU A 47 52.40 25.21 -41.85
C LEU A 47 52.14 24.53 -40.50
N VAL A 48 53.00 24.77 -39.51
CA VAL A 48 52.80 24.27 -38.14
C VAL A 48 51.54 24.87 -37.53
N GLN A 49 51.27 26.15 -37.76
CA GLN A 49 50.07 26.82 -37.28
C GLN A 49 48.80 26.31 -37.98
N GLU A 50 48.83 26.07 -39.29
CA GLU A 50 47.73 25.44 -40.05
C GLU A 50 47.47 23.99 -39.62
N LEU A 51 48.52 23.19 -39.42
CA LEU A 51 48.40 21.83 -38.89
C LEU A 51 47.82 21.81 -37.48
N GLN A 52 48.21 22.75 -36.62
CA GLN A 52 47.65 22.87 -35.27
C GLN A 52 46.17 23.26 -35.30
N VAL A 53 45.76 24.17 -36.19
CA VAL A 53 44.35 24.53 -36.37
C VAL A 53 43.54 23.34 -36.86
N HIS A 54 44.02 22.61 -37.87
CA HIS A 54 43.33 21.41 -38.35
C HIS A 54 43.29 20.28 -37.32
N GLN A 55 44.33 20.12 -36.51
CA GLN A 55 44.34 19.13 -35.44
C GLN A 55 43.30 19.47 -34.36
N ILE A 56 43.15 20.75 -33.99
CA ILE A 56 42.09 21.20 -33.08
C ILE A 56 40.70 20.99 -33.70
N GLU A 57 40.54 21.27 -35.00
CA GLU A 57 39.28 21.08 -35.71
C GLU A 57 38.85 19.60 -35.76
N LEU A 58 39.79 18.69 -36.02
CA LEU A 58 39.57 17.24 -35.98
C LEU A 58 39.26 16.74 -34.57
N GLU A 59 39.98 17.22 -33.56
CA GLU A 59 39.70 16.89 -32.15
C GLU A 59 38.28 17.34 -31.74
N MET A 60 37.86 18.54 -32.16
CA MET A 60 36.48 19.01 -31.95
C MET A 60 35.44 18.15 -32.68
N GLN A 61 35.64 17.83 -33.97
CA GLN A 61 34.70 17.01 -34.74
C GLN A 61 34.55 15.60 -34.17
N TYR A 62 35.64 15.01 -33.69
CA TYR A 62 35.62 13.70 -33.07
C TYR A 62 34.87 13.71 -31.73
N GLU A 63 35.07 14.73 -30.90
CA GLU A 63 34.30 14.91 -29.66
C GLU A 63 32.81 15.20 -29.94
N GLU A 64 32.48 15.99 -30.97
CA GLU A 64 31.10 16.25 -31.39
C GLU A 64 30.41 14.97 -31.87
N LEU A 65 31.12 14.12 -32.60
CA LEU A 65 30.63 12.80 -33.01
C LEU A 65 30.39 11.87 -31.80
N LEU A 66 31.32 11.83 -30.85
CA LEU A 66 31.18 11.04 -29.63
C LEU A 66 29.99 11.51 -28.79
N LEU A 67 29.78 12.83 -28.69
CA LEU A 67 28.61 13.40 -28.03
C LEU A 67 27.32 13.03 -28.76
N ALA A 68 27.29 13.14 -30.09
CA ALA A 68 26.13 12.75 -30.90
C ALA A 68 25.80 11.25 -30.78
N GLN A 69 26.82 10.39 -30.74
CA GLN A 69 26.63 8.95 -30.54
C GLN A 69 26.14 8.66 -29.12
N ALA A 70 26.74 9.27 -28.10
CA ALA A 70 26.30 9.11 -26.71
C ALA A 70 24.86 9.62 -26.52
N GLU A 71 24.49 10.73 -27.15
CA GLU A 71 23.13 11.26 -27.15
C GLU A 71 22.15 10.34 -27.89
N ALA A 72 22.54 9.78 -29.03
CA ALA A 72 21.73 8.81 -29.77
C ALA A 72 21.55 7.49 -29.00
N GLU A 73 22.59 6.99 -28.35
CA GLU A 73 22.54 5.79 -27.51
C GLU A 73 21.71 6.03 -26.25
N ALA A 74 21.88 7.19 -25.59
CA ALA A 74 21.07 7.60 -24.45
C ALA A 74 19.60 7.76 -24.85
N SER A 75 19.31 8.36 -26.01
CA SER A 75 17.97 8.51 -26.56
C SER A 75 17.34 7.15 -26.92
N ARG A 76 18.11 6.23 -27.52
CA ARG A 76 17.65 4.86 -27.81
C ARG A 76 17.38 4.07 -26.52
N ALA A 77 18.28 4.17 -25.54
CA ALA A 77 18.10 3.52 -24.24
C ALA A 77 16.89 4.10 -23.50
N ALA A 78 16.71 5.42 -23.53
CA ALA A 78 15.53 6.09 -22.99
C ALA A 78 14.24 5.62 -23.70
N TYR A 79 14.25 5.49 -25.03
CA TYR A 79 13.10 4.98 -25.79
C TYR A 79 12.78 3.53 -25.43
N VAL A 80 13.77 2.64 -25.39
CA VAL A 80 13.57 1.23 -24.99
C VAL A 80 13.04 1.15 -23.57
N ASN A 81 13.57 1.97 -22.66
CA ASN A 81 13.10 2.00 -21.27
C ASN A 81 11.65 2.50 -21.19
N LEU A 82 11.33 3.61 -21.86
CA LEU A 82 9.97 4.16 -21.95
C LEU A 82 8.98 3.16 -22.58
N TYR A 83 9.39 2.40 -23.59
CA TYR A 83 8.54 1.40 -24.23
C TYR A 83 8.37 0.15 -23.36
N GLU A 84 9.46 -0.43 -22.86
CA GLU A 84 9.47 -1.70 -22.12
C GLU A 84 8.80 -1.57 -20.76
N PHE A 85 9.10 -0.49 -20.04
CA PHE A 85 8.62 -0.23 -18.68
C PHE A 85 7.47 0.78 -18.65
N ALA A 86 6.83 1.03 -19.80
CA ALA A 86 5.59 1.80 -19.83
C ALA A 86 4.57 1.19 -18.86
N PRO A 87 3.80 1.99 -18.11
CA PRO A 87 2.73 1.49 -17.25
C PRO A 87 1.56 0.85 -18.04
N ILE A 88 1.59 0.97 -19.37
CA ILE A 88 0.58 0.49 -20.32
C ILE A 88 1.19 -0.65 -21.14
N GLY A 89 0.43 -1.72 -21.37
CA GLY A 89 0.85 -2.80 -22.26
C GLY A 89 0.77 -2.36 -23.71
N TYR A 90 1.89 -2.22 -24.42
CA TYR A 90 1.90 -1.93 -25.84
C TYR A 90 2.03 -3.21 -26.64
N CYS A 91 1.18 -3.36 -27.66
CA CYS A 91 1.19 -4.50 -28.59
C CYS A 91 1.05 -4.00 -30.03
N THR A 92 1.74 -4.67 -30.96
CA THR A 92 1.49 -4.53 -32.40
C THR A 92 0.79 -5.78 -32.88
N LEU A 93 -0.36 -5.62 -33.53
CA LEU A 93 -1.18 -6.73 -34.02
C LEU A 93 -1.23 -6.74 -35.55
N SER A 94 -1.25 -7.94 -36.11
CA SER A 94 -1.62 -8.19 -37.51
C SER A 94 -3.15 -8.07 -37.73
N PRO A 95 -3.63 -8.00 -38.99
CA PRO A 95 -5.07 -7.96 -39.29
C PRO A 95 -5.88 -9.12 -38.67
N ASP A 96 -5.26 -10.28 -38.48
CA ASP A 96 -5.89 -11.48 -37.93
C ASP A 96 -5.77 -11.59 -36.40
N SER A 97 -5.41 -10.48 -35.71
CA SER A 97 -5.22 -10.35 -34.26
C SER A 97 -4.00 -11.08 -33.69
N THR A 98 -3.01 -11.40 -34.51
CA THR A 98 -1.77 -12.05 -34.07
C THR A 98 -0.80 -11.02 -33.48
N LEU A 99 -0.26 -11.32 -32.31
CA LEU A 99 0.73 -10.49 -31.61
C LEU A 99 2.08 -10.53 -32.33
N GLN A 100 2.48 -9.42 -32.94
CA GLN A 100 3.77 -9.27 -33.63
C GLN A 100 4.87 -8.74 -32.70
N GLN A 101 4.53 -7.73 -31.90
CA GLN A 101 5.42 -7.13 -30.90
C GLN A 101 4.62 -6.81 -29.65
N LEU A 102 5.28 -6.85 -28.49
CA LEU A 102 4.69 -6.45 -27.23
C LEU A 102 5.76 -6.08 -26.20
N ASN A 103 5.51 -5.05 -25.39
CA ASN A 103 6.40 -4.65 -24.30
C ASN A 103 6.31 -5.59 -23.08
N LEU A 104 7.21 -5.45 -22.11
CA LEU A 104 7.19 -6.27 -20.89
C LEU A 104 5.87 -6.11 -20.12
N ARG A 105 5.30 -4.90 -20.05
CA ARG A 105 4.03 -4.67 -19.35
C ARG A 105 2.85 -5.46 -19.96
N ALA A 106 2.77 -5.56 -21.28
CA ALA A 106 1.79 -6.39 -21.95
C ALA A 106 1.99 -7.89 -21.67
N CYS A 107 3.25 -8.34 -21.55
CA CYS A 107 3.58 -9.72 -21.17
C CYS A 107 3.04 -10.04 -19.77
N GLU A 108 3.31 -9.17 -18.80
CA GLU A 108 2.81 -9.28 -17.42
C GLU A 108 1.27 -9.28 -17.37
N GLN A 109 0.62 -8.37 -18.10
CA GLN A 109 -0.84 -8.28 -18.15
C GLN A 109 -1.49 -9.55 -18.73
N LEU A 110 -0.87 -10.17 -19.73
CA LEU A 110 -1.34 -11.44 -20.30
C LEU A 110 -0.91 -12.68 -19.49
N GLY A 111 -0.03 -12.52 -18.51
CA GLY A 111 0.41 -13.57 -17.59
C GLY A 111 1.42 -14.56 -18.17
N SER A 112 2.24 -14.14 -19.16
CA SER A 112 3.16 -15.03 -19.87
C SER A 112 4.41 -14.32 -20.38
N VAL A 113 5.38 -15.08 -20.88
CA VAL A 113 6.65 -14.56 -21.39
C VAL A 113 6.57 -14.22 -22.87
N ARG A 114 7.22 -13.12 -23.31
CA ARG A 114 7.20 -12.62 -24.70
C ARG A 114 7.37 -13.70 -25.76
N ARG A 115 8.31 -14.63 -25.57
CA ARG A 115 8.60 -15.72 -26.53
C ARG A 115 7.42 -16.66 -26.79
N LEU A 116 6.51 -16.81 -25.81
CA LEU A 116 5.31 -17.63 -25.93
C LEU A 116 4.11 -16.83 -26.46
N LEU A 117 4.11 -15.51 -26.31
CA LEU A 117 3.02 -14.63 -26.72
C LEU A 117 3.13 -14.15 -28.17
N VAL A 118 4.35 -13.86 -28.65
CA VAL A 118 4.59 -13.46 -30.05
C VAL A 118 4.16 -14.61 -30.97
N GLY A 119 3.31 -14.30 -31.96
CA GLY A 119 2.74 -15.27 -32.89
C GLY A 119 1.43 -15.91 -32.42
N ARG A 120 0.94 -15.63 -31.20
CA ARG A 120 -0.39 -16.05 -30.74
C ARG A 120 -1.45 -14.98 -31.02
N ARG A 121 -2.70 -15.41 -31.11
CA ARG A 121 -3.85 -14.51 -31.29
C ARG A 121 -4.29 -13.90 -29.97
N LEU A 122 -4.39 -12.58 -29.91
CA LEU A 122 -4.87 -11.86 -28.72
C LEU A 122 -6.30 -12.29 -28.34
N ALA A 123 -7.12 -12.70 -29.32
CA ALA A 123 -8.48 -13.20 -29.10
C ALA A 123 -8.58 -14.41 -28.14
N LEU A 124 -7.49 -15.18 -27.94
CA LEU A 124 -7.47 -16.29 -26.99
C LEU A 124 -7.56 -15.82 -25.53
N PHE A 125 -7.01 -14.63 -25.25
CA PHE A 125 -7.02 -13.99 -23.93
C PHE A 125 -8.28 -13.17 -23.67
N ILE A 126 -9.29 -13.26 -24.54
CA ILE A 126 -10.57 -12.54 -24.40
C ILE A 126 -11.63 -13.53 -23.96
N ALA A 127 -12.39 -13.14 -22.93
CA ALA A 127 -13.48 -13.95 -22.38
C ALA A 127 -14.50 -14.30 -23.47
N ALA A 128 -15.06 -15.51 -23.42
CA ALA A 128 -15.90 -16.05 -24.49
C ALA A 128 -17.06 -15.13 -24.89
N GLY A 129 -17.73 -14.49 -23.91
CA GLY A 129 -18.83 -13.54 -24.15
C GLY A 129 -18.41 -12.22 -24.82
N SER A 130 -17.13 -11.85 -24.71
CA SER A 130 -16.59 -10.57 -25.20
C SER A 130 -15.90 -10.68 -26.58
N ARG A 131 -15.70 -11.90 -27.11
CA ARG A 131 -14.99 -12.13 -28.37
C ARG A 131 -15.66 -11.48 -29.58
N HIS A 132 -17.00 -11.49 -29.64
CA HIS A 132 -17.73 -10.88 -30.74
C HIS A 132 -17.54 -9.35 -30.78
N ALA A 133 -17.59 -8.71 -29.61
CA ALA A 133 -17.33 -7.28 -29.47
C ALA A 133 -15.90 -6.92 -29.88
N PHE A 134 -14.92 -7.74 -29.50
CA PHE A 134 -13.52 -7.55 -29.91
C PHE A 134 -13.31 -7.67 -31.43
N SER A 135 -13.90 -8.67 -32.08
CA SER A 135 -13.80 -8.81 -33.54
C SER A 135 -14.42 -7.62 -34.28
N GLY A 136 -15.55 -7.10 -33.79
CA GLY A 136 -16.16 -5.87 -34.31
C GLY A 136 -15.26 -4.65 -34.14
N PHE A 137 -14.65 -4.51 -32.96
CA PHE A 137 -13.69 -3.45 -32.64
C PHE A 137 -12.48 -3.45 -33.58
N LEU A 138 -11.80 -4.59 -33.74
CA LEU A 138 -10.63 -4.69 -34.62
C LEU A 138 -10.97 -4.36 -36.08
N ARG A 139 -12.12 -4.84 -36.57
CA ARG A 139 -12.59 -4.51 -37.93
C ARG A 139 -12.78 -3.01 -38.09
N SER A 140 -13.44 -2.36 -37.12
CA SER A 140 -13.68 -0.92 -37.14
C SER A 140 -12.38 -0.10 -37.14
N VAL A 141 -11.34 -0.53 -36.43
CA VAL A 141 -10.02 0.13 -36.41
C VAL A 141 -9.34 0.06 -37.78
N LEU A 142 -9.39 -1.11 -38.42
CA LEU A 142 -8.71 -1.36 -39.71
C LEU A 142 -9.46 -0.75 -40.91
N GLU A 143 -10.77 -0.54 -40.79
CA GLU A 143 -11.62 0.03 -41.84
C GLU A 143 -11.77 1.56 -41.75
N GLN A 144 -11.89 2.13 -40.54
CA GLN A 144 -12.24 3.54 -40.35
C GLN A 144 -11.02 4.47 -40.19
N ASP A 145 -9.80 3.94 -40.19
CA ASP A 145 -8.52 4.66 -40.02
C ASP A 145 -8.51 5.65 -38.83
N LYS A 146 -9.28 5.32 -37.79
CA LYS A 146 -9.46 6.13 -36.59
C LYS A 146 -9.16 5.32 -35.35
N ARG A 147 -8.63 5.98 -34.33
CA ARG A 147 -8.44 5.40 -33.01
C ARG A 147 -9.79 4.96 -32.44
N GLN A 148 -9.88 3.72 -32.01
CA GLN A 148 -11.04 3.18 -31.31
C GLN A 148 -10.63 2.77 -29.90
N THR A 149 -11.60 2.80 -29.00
CA THR A 149 -11.44 2.34 -27.62
C THR A 149 -12.56 1.39 -27.26
N ILE A 150 -12.23 0.28 -26.61
CA ILE A 150 -13.21 -0.66 -26.07
C ILE A 150 -12.75 -1.19 -24.71
N THR A 151 -13.69 -1.44 -23.80
CA THR A 151 -13.41 -2.13 -22.53
C THR A 151 -14.04 -3.51 -22.57
N LEU A 152 -13.25 -4.54 -22.25
CA LEU A 152 -13.63 -5.95 -22.39
C LEU A 152 -13.18 -6.73 -21.18
N GLU A 153 -13.88 -7.83 -20.89
CA GLU A 153 -13.37 -8.87 -19.98
C GLU A 153 -12.35 -9.75 -20.72
N MET A 154 -11.16 -9.86 -20.15
CA MET A 154 -10.03 -10.66 -20.62
C MET A 154 -9.64 -11.69 -19.56
N ARG A 155 -8.84 -12.67 -19.98
CA ARG A 155 -8.32 -13.74 -19.13
C ARG A 155 -6.83 -13.88 -19.37
N ARG A 156 -6.06 -13.98 -18.28
CA ARG A 156 -4.62 -14.27 -18.35
C ARG A 156 -4.38 -15.73 -18.70
N GLU A 157 -3.13 -16.11 -18.93
CA GLU A 157 -2.76 -17.50 -19.26
C GLU A 157 -3.14 -18.51 -18.16
N ASP A 158 -3.25 -18.09 -16.90
CA ASP A 158 -3.71 -18.90 -15.75
C ASP A 158 -5.25 -18.93 -15.59
N ASP A 159 -5.99 -18.43 -16.58
CA ASP A 159 -7.47 -18.29 -16.61
C ASP A 159 -8.03 -17.27 -15.60
N THR A 160 -7.19 -16.44 -14.97
CA THR A 160 -7.67 -15.36 -14.09
C THR A 160 -8.35 -14.25 -14.90
N PRO A 161 -9.59 -13.86 -14.57
CA PRO A 161 -10.31 -12.80 -15.27
C PRO A 161 -9.82 -11.42 -14.85
N PHE A 162 -9.72 -10.49 -15.82
CA PHE A 162 -9.43 -9.08 -15.57
C PHE A 162 -10.12 -8.20 -16.63
N PHE A 163 -10.41 -6.93 -16.31
CA PHE A 163 -10.98 -5.99 -17.26
C PHE A 163 -9.90 -5.16 -17.92
N ALA A 164 -9.89 -5.16 -19.25
CA ALA A 164 -8.92 -4.44 -20.04
C ALA A 164 -9.58 -3.36 -20.90
N ARG A 165 -9.04 -2.15 -20.86
CA ARG A 165 -9.33 -1.11 -21.85
C ARG A 165 -8.32 -1.21 -22.98
N LEU A 166 -8.82 -1.55 -24.17
CA LEU A 166 -8.06 -1.65 -25.39
C LEU A 166 -8.22 -0.37 -26.18
N GLU A 167 -7.11 0.29 -26.49
CA GLU A 167 -7.08 1.47 -27.34
C GLU A 167 -6.22 1.14 -28.55
N ALA A 168 -6.82 1.08 -29.73
CA ALA A 168 -6.12 0.69 -30.94
C ALA A 168 -6.17 1.78 -31.99
N SER A 169 -5.05 1.96 -32.68
CA SER A 169 -4.91 2.82 -33.85
C SER A 169 -4.24 2.07 -35.00
N PRO A 170 -4.59 2.39 -36.25
CA PRO A 170 -3.90 1.86 -37.42
C PRO A 170 -2.41 2.24 -37.37
N ALA A 171 -1.54 1.31 -37.78
CA ALA A 171 -0.11 1.51 -37.85
C ALA A 171 0.37 1.30 -39.30
N PRO A 172 1.13 2.24 -39.87
CA PRO A 172 1.75 2.03 -41.17
C PRO A 172 2.81 0.93 -41.06
N SER A 173 2.66 -0.12 -41.87
CA SER A 173 3.62 -1.22 -41.92
C SER A 173 4.84 -0.80 -42.75
N HIS A 174 5.97 -0.59 -42.09
CA HIS A 174 7.27 -0.48 -42.76
C HIS A 174 7.92 -1.86 -42.85
N SER A 175 7.33 -2.75 -43.66
CA SER A 175 8.02 -3.96 -44.10
C SER A 175 8.88 -3.63 -45.33
N PRO A 176 10.17 -3.97 -45.38
CA PRO A 176 11.03 -3.76 -46.55
C PRO A 176 10.59 -4.52 -47.81
N ALA A 177 9.59 -5.39 -47.70
CA ALA A 177 9.07 -6.23 -48.77
C ALA A 177 7.60 -5.91 -49.08
N GLY A 178 7.37 -4.85 -49.87
CA GLY A 178 6.30 -4.69 -50.89
C GLY A 178 4.83 -5.09 -50.64
N ALA A 179 4.42 -5.51 -49.44
CA ALA A 179 3.05 -5.90 -49.13
C ALA A 179 2.51 -5.00 -48.01
N GLU A 180 1.56 -4.11 -48.36
CA GLU A 180 0.80 -3.28 -47.42
C GLU A 180 -0.06 -4.15 -46.49
N THR A 181 0.57 -4.80 -45.52
CA THR A 181 -0.13 -5.56 -44.50
C THR A 181 -0.51 -4.58 -43.41
N ARG A 182 -1.78 -4.15 -43.35
CA ARG A 182 -2.27 -3.19 -42.34
C ARG A 182 -2.09 -3.77 -40.92
N SER A 183 -1.19 -3.23 -40.12
CA SER A 183 -1.07 -3.56 -38.70
C SER A 183 -1.81 -2.53 -37.85
N CYS A 184 -2.09 -2.86 -36.59
CA CYS A 184 -2.58 -1.88 -35.63
C CYS A 184 -1.74 -1.89 -34.36
N HIS A 185 -1.44 -0.69 -33.86
CA HIS A 185 -0.89 -0.51 -32.52
C HIS A 185 -2.03 -0.54 -31.52
N LEU A 186 -1.86 -1.33 -30.47
CA LEU A 186 -2.84 -1.51 -29.41
C LEU A 186 -2.17 -1.22 -28.07
N ALA A 187 -2.81 -0.35 -27.29
CA ALA A 187 -2.53 -0.12 -25.89
C ALA A 187 -3.53 -0.92 -25.04
N LEU A 188 -3.00 -1.71 -24.12
CA LEU A 188 -3.67 -2.59 -23.18
C LEU A 188 -3.53 -1.99 -21.78
N LEU A 189 -4.65 -1.53 -21.22
CA LEU A 189 -4.69 -1.00 -19.85
C LEU A 189 -5.52 -1.94 -19.00
N ASP A 190 -4.93 -2.50 -17.95
CA ASP A 190 -5.68 -3.16 -16.90
C ASP A 190 -6.47 -2.10 -16.13
N VAL A 191 -7.79 -2.10 -16.32
CA VAL A 191 -8.71 -1.16 -15.68
C VAL A 191 -9.58 -1.89 -14.67
N THR A 192 -9.15 -3.05 -14.16
CA THR A 192 -9.96 -3.86 -13.23
C THR A 192 -10.36 -3.07 -11.99
N GLU A 193 -9.42 -2.41 -11.32
CA GLU A 193 -9.72 -1.56 -10.16
C GLU A 193 -10.61 -0.38 -10.54
N GLN A 194 -10.31 0.32 -11.63
CA GLN A 194 -11.10 1.48 -12.08
C GLN A 194 -12.53 1.07 -12.48
N TYR A 195 -12.70 -0.07 -13.14
CA TYR A 195 -13.97 -0.61 -13.57
C TYR A 195 -14.80 -1.06 -12.35
N HIS A 196 -14.18 -1.74 -11.39
CA HIS A 196 -14.84 -2.09 -10.13
C HIS A 196 -15.16 -0.85 -9.29
N ALA A 197 -14.30 0.17 -9.27
CA ALA A 197 -14.57 1.44 -8.58
C ALA A 197 -15.73 2.21 -9.25
N GLN A 198 -15.77 2.26 -10.58
CA GLN A 198 -16.85 2.91 -11.33
C GLN A 198 -18.17 2.14 -11.18
N GLN A 199 -18.13 0.81 -11.22
CA GLN A 199 -19.31 -0.02 -10.93
C GLN A 199 -19.74 0.12 -9.48
N ALA A 200 -18.82 0.14 -8.52
CA ALA A 200 -19.12 0.34 -7.10
C ALA A 200 -19.72 1.72 -6.86
N LEU A 201 -19.21 2.77 -7.52
CA LEU A 201 -19.78 4.11 -7.49
C LEU A 201 -21.17 4.14 -8.11
N THR A 202 -21.36 3.56 -9.31
CA THR A 202 -22.66 3.49 -9.98
C THR A 202 -23.68 2.70 -9.16
N LEU A 203 -23.25 1.59 -8.56
CA LEU A 203 -24.06 0.76 -7.67
C LEU A 203 -24.34 1.50 -6.36
N SER A 204 -23.38 2.27 -5.83
CA SER A 204 -23.54 3.11 -4.64
C SER A 204 -24.43 4.32 -4.89
N GLU A 205 -24.39 4.95 -6.06
CA GLU A 205 -25.28 6.03 -6.48
C GLU A 205 -26.69 5.52 -6.76
N ARG A 206 -26.81 4.36 -7.42
CA ARG A 206 -28.10 3.72 -7.66
C ARG A 206 -28.71 3.22 -6.37
N ARG A 207 -27.89 2.62 -5.50
CA ARG A 207 -28.26 2.41 -4.10
C ARG A 207 -28.72 3.76 -3.58
N PHE A 208 -27.88 4.82 -3.55
CA PHE A 208 -28.14 6.17 -2.98
C PHE A 208 -29.51 6.72 -3.37
N ARG A 209 -29.82 6.66 -4.66
CA ARG A 209 -31.05 7.18 -5.21
C ARG A 209 -32.27 6.34 -4.89
N ILE A 210 -32.12 5.01 -4.86
CA ILE A 210 -33.14 4.11 -4.33
C ILE A 210 -33.28 4.49 -2.88
N LEU A 211 -32.39 4.09 -1.98
CA LEU A 211 -32.70 4.26 -0.56
C LEU A 211 -33.03 5.70 -0.08
N PHE A 212 -32.60 6.78 -0.75
CA PHE A 212 -33.16 8.14 -0.52
C PHE A 212 -34.65 8.32 -0.94
N GLU A 213 -35.10 7.86 -2.11
CA GLU A 213 -36.42 8.20 -2.71
C GLU A 213 -37.65 7.47 -2.15
N HIS A 214 -37.66 6.14 -2.05
CA HIS A 214 -38.82 5.33 -1.60
C HIS A 214 -38.89 5.16 -0.09
N ASN A 215 -38.04 5.84 0.68
CA ASN A 215 -38.15 5.72 2.12
C ASN A 215 -39.43 6.33 2.63
N GLN A 216 -39.89 5.79 3.74
CA GLN A 216 -41.12 6.18 4.37
C GLN A 216 -41.01 7.50 5.15
N ASP A 217 -39.82 7.87 5.62
CA ASP A 217 -39.55 9.16 6.25
C ASP A 217 -39.25 10.23 5.18
N GLY A 218 -39.58 11.48 5.47
CA GLY A 218 -39.20 12.61 4.64
C GLY A 218 -37.70 12.85 4.75
N MET A 219 -36.96 12.75 3.66
CA MET A 219 -35.54 13.10 3.65
C MET A 219 -35.29 14.32 2.82
N LEU A 220 -34.49 15.23 3.38
CA LEU A 220 -34.15 16.49 2.78
C LEU A 220 -32.67 16.77 2.98
N LEU A 221 -32.07 17.41 1.98
CA LEU A 221 -30.73 17.96 2.09
C LEU A 221 -30.87 19.46 2.26
N MET A 222 -30.06 20.05 3.13
CA MET A 222 -30.11 21.46 3.45
C MET A 222 -28.71 22.09 3.39
N ARG A 223 -28.63 23.32 2.91
CA ARG A 223 -27.42 24.16 2.93
C ARG A 223 -27.82 25.57 3.35
N ASP A 224 -27.03 26.20 4.21
CA ASP A 224 -27.31 27.54 4.76
C ASP A 224 -28.74 27.69 5.34
N ASN A 225 -29.21 26.63 6.01
CA ASN A 225 -30.57 26.54 6.56
C ASN A 225 -31.70 26.61 5.51
N GLN A 226 -31.42 26.26 4.25
CA GLN A 226 -32.40 26.16 3.17
C GLN A 226 -32.41 24.76 2.55
N PHE A 227 -33.58 24.28 2.13
CA PHE A 227 -33.71 22.96 1.48
C PHE A 227 -33.14 22.97 0.06
N ILE A 228 -32.26 22.03 -0.27
CA ILE A 228 -31.62 21.89 -1.59
C ILE A 228 -32.07 20.63 -2.34
N ASP A 229 -32.51 19.59 -1.63
CA ASP A 229 -33.15 18.41 -2.24
C ASP A 229 -34.11 17.75 -1.24
N CYS A 230 -35.03 16.92 -1.72
CA CYS A 230 -35.93 16.13 -0.90
C CYS A 230 -36.40 14.85 -1.60
N ASN A 231 -36.82 13.84 -0.84
CA ASN A 231 -37.41 12.61 -1.38
C ASN A 231 -38.94 12.71 -1.55
N ALA A 232 -39.52 11.73 -2.25
CA ALA A 232 -40.96 11.66 -2.47
C ALA A 232 -41.80 11.66 -1.17
N SER A 233 -41.28 11.12 -0.08
CA SER A 233 -42.00 11.09 1.20
C SER A 233 -42.06 12.44 1.90
N ALA A 234 -41.03 13.27 1.81
CA ALA A 234 -41.08 14.65 2.33
C ALA A 234 -42.20 15.46 1.65
N LEU A 235 -42.39 15.27 0.35
CA LEU A 235 -43.48 15.89 -0.40
C LEU A 235 -44.85 15.37 0.04
N ARG A 236 -45.02 14.04 0.18
CA ARG A 236 -46.27 13.45 0.67
C ARG A 236 -46.62 13.92 2.08
N LEU A 237 -45.62 14.05 2.95
CA LEU A 237 -45.80 14.54 4.32
C LEU A 237 -46.27 15.99 4.32
N LEU A 238 -45.65 16.87 3.54
CA LEU A 238 -46.10 18.25 3.44
C LEU A 238 -47.35 18.41 2.55
N GLY A 239 -47.83 17.37 1.88
CA GLY A 239 -48.94 17.45 0.93
C GLY A 239 -48.63 18.29 -0.33
N LEU A 240 -47.35 18.36 -0.71
CA LEU A 240 -46.86 19.09 -1.88
C LEU A 240 -46.77 18.16 -3.10
N THR A 241 -46.92 18.71 -4.30
CA THR A 241 -46.89 17.90 -5.55
C THR A 241 -45.57 18.03 -6.32
N GLN A 242 -44.80 19.09 -6.09
CA GLN A 242 -43.54 19.34 -6.79
C GLN A 242 -42.42 19.74 -5.82
N LYS A 243 -41.19 19.25 -6.06
CA LYS A 243 -40.00 19.60 -5.25
C LYS A 243 -39.74 21.11 -5.21
N SER A 244 -39.95 21.82 -6.33
CA SER A 244 -39.76 23.27 -6.46
C SER A 244 -40.56 24.11 -5.46
N GLU A 245 -41.66 23.59 -4.91
CA GLU A 245 -42.47 24.28 -3.88
C GLU A 245 -41.79 24.30 -2.50
N LEU A 246 -40.78 23.44 -2.31
CA LEU A 246 -40.05 23.23 -1.05
C LEU A 246 -38.58 23.69 -1.14
N LEU A 247 -37.93 23.47 -2.29
CA LEU A 247 -36.52 23.84 -2.48
C LEU A 247 -36.31 25.37 -2.35
N GLY A 248 -35.22 25.76 -1.70
CA GLY A 248 -34.85 27.16 -1.42
C GLY A 248 -35.57 27.79 -0.22
N LYS A 249 -36.56 27.11 0.38
CA LYS A 249 -37.24 27.60 1.58
C LYS A 249 -36.40 27.35 2.83
N SER A 250 -36.56 28.23 3.82
CA SER A 250 -35.95 28.12 5.14
C SER A 250 -36.40 26.84 5.86
N GLY A 251 -35.55 26.29 6.73
CA GLY A 251 -35.87 25.14 7.59
C GLY A 251 -37.12 25.31 8.45
N ALA A 252 -37.54 26.55 8.73
CA ALA A 252 -38.77 26.89 9.46
C ALA A 252 -40.01 27.04 8.56
N ALA A 253 -39.87 26.95 7.24
CA ALA A 253 -41.01 26.99 6.34
C ALA A 253 -41.99 25.85 6.62
N PHE A 254 -43.28 26.12 6.35
CA PHE A 254 -44.38 25.20 6.69
C PHE A 254 -44.47 24.90 8.18
N SER A 255 -43.95 25.78 9.03
CA SER A 255 -44.08 25.68 10.48
C SER A 255 -44.95 26.84 10.98
N PRO A 256 -45.61 26.71 12.14
CA PRO A 256 -46.22 27.86 12.81
C PRO A 256 -45.19 28.94 13.12
N ALA A 257 -45.62 30.19 13.33
CA ALA A 257 -44.71 31.26 13.71
C ALA A 257 -43.95 30.95 15.02
N VAL A 258 -44.59 30.16 15.91
CA VAL A 258 -44.05 29.77 17.20
C VAL A 258 -44.28 28.27 17.41
N GLN A 259 -43.25 27.54 17.83
CA GLN A 259 -43.35 26.12 18.14
C GLN A 259 -44.06 25.88 19.49
N PRO A 260 -44.55 24.66 19.78
CA PRO A 260 -45.25 24.33 21.04
C PRO A 260 -44.44 24.56 22.32
N ASN A 261 -43.13 24.76 22.21
CA ASN A 261 -42.24 25.15 23.31
C ASN A 261 -42.19 26.68 23.55
N GLY A 262 -42.93 27.48 22.79
CA GLY A 262 -43.06 28.93 22.94
C GLY A 262 -42.01 29.78 22.21
N GLN A 263 -41.11 29.17 21.44
CA GLN A 263 -40.03 29.86 20.72
C GLN A 263 -40.38 30.09 19.24
N HIS A 264 -39.93 31.22 18.67
CA HIS A 264 -40.18 31.52 17.26
C HIS A 264 -39.47 30.50 16.37
N SER A 265 -40.21 29.93 15.41
CA SER A 265 -39.73 28.81 14.60
C SER A 265 -38.46 29.13 13.82
N GLU A 266 -38.34 30.32 13.25
CA GLU A 266 -37.12 30.77 12.53
C GLU A 266 -35.89 30.82 13.42
N VAL A 267 -36.03 31.38 14.64
CA VAL A 267 -34.92 31.47 15.59
C VAL A 267 -34.50 30.07 16.02
N LEU A 268 -35.48 29.19 16.24
CA LEU A 268 -35.25 27.86 16.74
C LEU A 268 -34.68 26.93 15.68
N ALA A 269 -35.17 27.02 14.45
CA ALA A 269 -34.58 26.31 13.31
C ALA A 269 -33.12 26.74 13.10
N GLN A 270 -32.82 28.04 13.23
CA GLN A 270 -31.45 28.54 13.14
C GLN A 270 -30.57 28.04 14.29
N GLN A 271 -31.12 27.94 15.51
CA GLN A 271 -30.40 27.37 16.65
C GLN A 271 -30.09 25.89 16.44
N TYR A 272 -31.06 25.08 16.01
CA TYR A 272 -30.85 23.68 15.73
C TYR A 272 -29.91 23.46 14.55
N TRP A 273 -29.99 24.30 13.52
CA TRP A 273 -29.02 24.34 12.44
C TRP A 273 -27.59 24.55 12.97
N LEU A 274 -27.36 25.60 13.76
CA LEU A 274 -26.04 25.89 14.35
C LEU A 274 -25.58 24.79 15.32
N GLN A 275 -26.52 24.17 16.03
CA GLN A 275 -26.25 23.05 16.92
C GLN A 275 -25.82 21.80 16.14
N ALA A 276 -26.51 21.47 15.05
CA ALA A 276 -26.11 20.37 14.17
C ALA A 276 -24.72 20.62 13.59
N LEU A 277 -24.40 21.85 13.18
CA LEU A 277 -23.06 22.19 12.68
C LEU A 277 -21.98 22.10 13.75
N ARG A 278 -22.30 22.39 15.03
CA ARG A 278 -21.34 22.35 16.14
C ARG A 278 -21.13 20.95 16.70
N VAL A 279 -22.20 20.18 16.86
CA VAL A 279 -22.23 18.87 17.54
C VAL A 279 -22.20 17.70 16.53
N GLY A 280 -22.41 18.00 15.24
CA GLY A 280 -22.48 17.02 14.15
C GLY A 280 -23.89 16.51 13.88
N HIS A 281 -24.80 16.59 14.86
CA HIS A 281 -26.20 16.22 14.70
C HIS A 281 -27.07 16.90 15.75
N CYS A 282 -28.35 17.05 15.47
CA CYS A 282 -29.35 17.38 16.47
C CYS A 282 -30.69 16.75 16.09
N ARG A 283 -31.35 16.14 17.08
CA ARG A 283 -32.67 15.53 16.94
C ARG A 283 -33.65 16.32 17.77
N PHE A 284 -34.78 16.68 17.17
CA PHE A 284 -35.82 17.45 17.82
C PHE A 284 -37.16 17.11 17.20
N GLU A 285 -38.20 17.10 18.02
CA GLU A 285 -39.56 17.04 17.51
C GLU A 285 -39.96 18.43 17.01
N TRP A 286 -40.65 18.47 15.88
CA TRP A 286 -41.01 19.70 15.22
C TRP A 286 -42.47 19.61 14.78
N CYS A 287 -43.19 20.71 15.00
CA CYS A 287 -44.57 20.85 14.57
C CYS A 287 -44.59 21.60 13.24
N ARG A 288 -45.28 21.02 12.24
CA ARG A 288 -45.46 21.60 10.92
C ARG A 288 -46.92 21.61 10.49
N TYR A 289 -47.18 22.44 9.48
CA TYR A 289 -48.39 22.43 8.70
C TYR A 289 -48.16 21.74 7.35
N ARG A 290 -49.06 20.83 7.00
CA ARG A 290 -49.21 20.39 5.62
C ARG A 290 -49.72 21.56 4.77
N ALA A 291 -49.60 21.46 3.45
CA ALA A 291 -50.11 22.45 2.51
C ALA A 291 -51.63 22.67 2.63
N SER A 292 -52.37 21.70 3.18
CA SER A 292 -53.79 21.79 3.54
C SER A 292 -54.07 22.65 4.79
N GLY A 293 -53.03 23.01 5.55
CA GLY A 293 -53.14 23.67 6.86
C GLY A 293 -53.27 22.72 8.05
N GLU A 294 -53.26 21.40 7.82
CA GLU A 294 -53.31 20.38 8.88
C GLU A 294 -51.99 20.34 9.66
N GLU A 295 -52.08 20.34 10.99
CA GLU A 295 -50.92 20.18 11.87
C GLU A 295 -50.49 18.72 11.93
N PHE A 296 -49.17 18.47 11.83
CA PHE A 296 -48.62 17.15 12.08
C PHE A 296 -47.27 17.24 12.80
N TRP A 297 -46.94 16.16 13.49
CA TRP A 297 -45.74 16.06 14.30
C TRP A 297 -44.71 15.21 13.61
N GLU A 298 -43.51 15.78 13.49
CA GLU A 298 -42.35 15.08 12.98
C GLU A 298 -41.27 14.99 14.04
N ASP A 299 -40.61 13.84 14.08
CA ASP A 299 -39.29 13.73 14.67
C ASP A 299 -38.27 14.09 13.60
N VAL A 300 -37.57 15.21 13.80
CA VAL A 300 -36.57 15.76 12.89
C VAL A 300 -35.19 15.39 13.40
N LEU A 301 -34.40 14.73 12.57
CA LEU A 301 -32.96 14.64 12.79
C LEU A 301 -32.25 15.44 11.72
N LEU A 302 -31.48 16.42 12.16
CA LEU A 302 -30.47 17.10 11.36
C LEU A 302 -29.12 16.44 11.62
N THR A 303 -28.45 15.99 10.56
CA THR A 303 -27.09 15.46 10.62
C THR A 303 -26.19 16.30 9.72
N ALA A 304 -25.19 16.96 10.31
CA ALA A 304 -24.23 17.75 9.57
C ALA A 304 -23.18 16.82 8.94
N VAL A 305 -23.12 16.83 7.61
CA VAL A 305 -22.19 16.05 6.82
C VAL A 305 -21.21 17.00 6.14
N PRO A 306 -19.91 16.94 6.48
CA PRO A 306 -18.90 17.77 5.84
C PRO A 306 -18.74 17.38 4.37
N GLU A 307 -18.78 18.37 3.47
CA GLU A 307 -18.64 18.21 2.03
C GLU A 307 -17.55 19.18 1.50
N ALA A 308 -16.98 18.91 0.34
CA ALA A 308 -15.88 19.70 -0.24
C ALA A 308 -16.23 21.19 -0.50
N ARG A 309 -17.52 21.56 -0.58
CA ARG A 309 -18.00 22.93 -0.81
C ARG A 309 -18.66 23.58 0.40
N GLY A 310 -18.51 23.00 1.60
CA GLY A 310 -19.16 23.45 2.83
C GLY A 310 -19.85 22.29 3.55
N THR A 311 -20.67 22.58 4.56
CA THR A 311 -21.41 21.54 5.29
C THR A 311 -22.83 21.43 4.74
N ILE A 312 -23.21 20.23 4.30
CA ILE A 312 -24.62 19.90 4.05
C ILE A 312 -25.21 19.36 5.34
N VAL A 313 -26.45 19.71 5.64
CA VAL A 313 -27.20 19.07 6.71
C VAL A 313 -28.27 18.19 6.09
N HIS A 314 -28.23 16.92 6.44
CA HIS A 314 -29.26 15.96 6.08
C HIS A 314 -30.37 15.98 7.13
N ALA A 315 -31.60 16.27 6.71
CA ALA A 315 -32.79 16.29 7.55
C ALA A 315 -33.66 15.07 7.29
N ALA A 316 -33.94 14.28 8.33
CA ALA A 316 -34.89 13.17 8.27
C ALA A 316 -36.11 13.50 9.13
N TRP A 317 -37.31 13.40 8.55
CA TRP A 317 -38.60 13.72 9.15
C TRP A 317 -39.45 12.46 9.25
N ARG A 318 -39.74 12.04 10.48
CA ARG A 318 -40.61 10.90 10.72
C ARG A 318 -41.93 11.38 11.30
N ASP A 319 -43.04 11.08 10.63
CA ASP A 319 -44.37 11.38 11.16
C ASP A 319 -44.65 10.47 12.37
N ILE A 320 -44.67 11.09 13.54
CA ILE A 320 -44.87 10.38 14.82
C ILE A 320 -46.29 10.55 15.35
N THR A 321 -47.21 11.08 14.54
CA THR A 321 -48.57 11.42 14.96
C THR A 321 -49.33 10.18 15.49
N ALA A 322 -49.24 9.02 14.83
CA ALA A 322 -49.95 7.80 15.23
C ALA A 322 -49.38 7.13 16.50
N GLU A 323 -48.05 7.16 16.69
CA GLU A 323 -47.40 6.62 17.89
C GLU A 323 -47.70 7.44 19.12
N LYS A 324 -47.75 8.77 18.95
CA LYS A 324 -48.21 9.69 19.99
C LYS A 324 -49.66 9.39 20.41
N HIS A 325 -50.52 8.91 19.51
CA HIS A 325 -51.91 8.53 19.83
C HIS A 325 -52.06 7.13 20.46
N ALA A 326 -51.31 6.11 20.05
CA ALA A 326 -51.48 4.73 20.54
C ALA A 326 -50.82 4.47 21.90
N ALA A 327 -49.62 5.03 22.12
CA ALA A 327 -48.94 4.97 23.42
C ALA A 327 -49.73 5.70 24.50
N ALA A 328 -50.50 6.72 24.11
CA ALA A 328 -51.45 7.39 24.98
C ALA A 328 -52.62 6.48 25.45
N GLN A 329 -52.99 5.41 24.71
CA GLN A 329 -54.23 4.64 24.91
C GLN A 329 -54.06 3.32 25.71
N VAL A 330 -52.94 2.60 25.59
CA VAL A 330 -52.72 1.32 26.31
C VAL A 330 -52.26 1.55 27.74
N ARG A 331 -51.31 2.47 27.92
CA ARG A 331 -50.87 2.96 29.24
C ARG A 331 -52.02 3.60 30.01
N GLU A 332 -53.06 4.02 29.28
CA GLU A 332 -54.33 4.51 29.78
C GLU A 332 -55.21 3.43 30.44
N SER A 333 -55.07 2.12 30.18
CA SER A 333 -56.09 1.09 30.50
C SER A 333 -55.76 0.10 31.65
N GLU A 334 -54.53 -0.42 31.77
CA GLU A 334 -54.14 -1.33 32.87
C GLU A 334 -53.76 -0.57 34.14
N THR A 335 -52.99 0.51 33.95
CA THR A 335 -52.86 1.59 34.93
C THR A 335 -54.24 2.05 35.38
N ARG A 336 -55.25 2.08 34.49
CA ARG A 336 -56.65 2.37 34.84
C ARG A 336 -57.24 1.41 35.85
N LEU A 337 -56.96 0.10 35.81
CA LEU A 337 -57.67 -0.90 36.63
C LEU A 337 -57.04 -1.10 38.02
N GLN A 338 -55.71 -1.25 38.08
CA GLN A 338 -55.02 -1.40 39.36
C GLN A 338 -54.90 -0.05 40.08
N MET A 339 -54.78 1.08 39.35
CA MET A 339 -55.09 2.38 39.95
C MET A 339 -56.60 2.53 40.22
N ALA A 340 -57.53 1.96 39.46
CA ALA A 340 -58.94 1.97 39.86
C ALA A 340 -59.25 1.17 41.13
N LEU A 341 -58.31 0.37 41.68
CA LEU A 341 -58.41 -0.25 43.02
C LEU A 341 -57.48 0.42 44.06
N GLN A 342 -56.27 0.86 43.68
CA GLN A 342 -55.33 1.60 44.54
C GLN A 342 -55.47 3.13 44.55
N ALA A 343 -55.55 3.83 43.41
CA ALA A 343 -56.05 5.23 43.34
C ALA A 343 -57.52 5.32 43.76
N SER A 344 -58.14 4.16 43.85
CA SER A 344 -59.35 3.99 44.57
C SER A 344 -59.21 4.05 46.07
N GLY A 345 -58.23 3.36 46.63
CA GLY A 345 -58.10 3.27 48.07
C GLY A 345 -59.12 2.30 48.65
N SER A 346 -59.55 1.29 47.88
CA SER A 346 -60.51 0.29 48.35
C SER A 346 -59.85 -0.91 49.02
N GLY A 347 -60.22 -1.19 50.28
CA GLY A 347 -60.06 -2.46 50.96
C GLY A 347 -61.25 -3.40 50.71
N VAL A 348 -61.08 -4.68 51.06
CA VAL A 348 -62.03 -5.75 50.75
C VAL A 348 -62.50 -6.41 52.03
N TRP A 349 -63.78 -6.76 52.09
CA TRP A 349 -64.37 -7.34 53.28
C TRP A 349 -65.41 -8.40 52.97
N SER A 350 -65.67 -9.23 53.98
CA SER A 350 -66.67 -10.28 53.96
C SER A 350 -67.18 -10.63 55.35
N VAL A 351 -68.45 -11.03 55.46
CA VAL A 351 -69.09 -11.34 56.75
C VAL A 351 -69.88 -12.64 56.64
N ASP A 352 -69.76 -13.51 57.65
CA ASP A 352 -70.57 -14.71 57.82
C ASP A 352 -71.80 -14.44 58.70
N TYR A 353 -72.98 -14.76 58.18
CA TYR A 353 -74.25 -14.44 58.81
C TYR A 353 -74.56 -15.27 60.07
N ALA A 354 -74.21 -16.56 60.10
CA ALA A 354 -74.62 -17.46 61.18
C ALA A 354 -73.81 -17.25 62.47
N THR A 355 -72.52 -16.93 62.31
CA THR A 355 -71.57 -16.74 63.42
C THR A 355 -71.30 -15.27 63.73
N ARG A 356 -71.78 -14.34 62.90
CA ARG A 356 -71.51 -12.90 62.93
C ARG A 356 -70.02 -12.53 62.86
N GLN A 357 -69.23 -13.38 62.22
CA GLN A 357 -67.79 -13.15 62.06
C GLN A 357 -67.48 -12.30 60.82
N LEU A 358 -66.74 -11.22 61.03
CA LEU A 358 -66.21 -10.31 60.02
C LEU A 358 -64.78 -10.71 59.65
N HIS A 359 -64.57 -10.84 58.34
CA HIS A 359 -63.28 -11.02 57.72
C HIS A 359 -63.03 -9.85 56.77
N TRP A 360 -62.03 -9.06 57.07
CA TRP A 360 -61.69 -7.87 56.31
C TRP A 360 -60.18 -7.76 56.22
N ASP A 361 -59.76 -7.32 55.05
CA ASP A 361 -58.36 -7.27 54.72
C ASP A 361 -57.65 -6.12 55.47
N GLU A 362 -56.34 -6.11 55.34
CA GLU A 362 -55.51 -5.14 56.03
C GLU A 362 -55.86 -3.70 55.64
N ARG A 363 -56.14 -3.44 54.35
CA ARG A 363 -56.50 -2.09 53.90
C ARG A 363 -57.85 -1.68 54.46
N ALA A 364 -58.83 -2.57 54.49
CA ALA A 364 -60.11 -2.36 55.15
C ALA A 364 -59.93 -2.04 56.64
N GLN A 365 -59.02 -2.71 57.34
CA GLN A 365 -58.73 -2.40 58.75
C GLN A 365 -57.99 -1.06 58.94
N GLN A 366 -57.06 -0.72 58.04
CA GLN A 366 -56.37 0.57 58.01
C GLN A 366 -57.33 1.75 57.73
N ILE A 367 -58.32 1.53 56.85
CA ILE A 367 -59.37 2.52 56.54
C ILE A 367 -60.18 2.87 57.80
N PHE A 368 -60.32 1.93 58.74
CA PHE A 368 -60.96 2.13 60.03
C PHE A 368 -59.98 2.54 61.14
N GLY A 369 -58.72 2.85 60.80
CA GLY A 369 -57.71 3.39 61.70
C GLY A 369 -57.15 2.37 62.69
N ARG A 370 -57.30 1.08 62.40
CA ARG A 370 -56.92 -0.02 63.29
C ARG A 370 -55.61 -0.65 62.86
N ALA A 371 -54.84 -1.08 63.85
CA ALA A 371 -53.71 -1.98 63.60
C ALA A 371 -54.27 -3.33 63.12
N TYR A 372 -53.59 -3.93 62.14
CA TYR A 372 -54.03 -5.19 61.57
C TYR A 372 -53.99 -6.31 62.61
N VAL A 373 -55.15 -6.91 62.87
CA VAL A 373 -55.25 -8.11 63.70
C VAL A 373 -55.79 -9.25 62.83
N PRO A 374 -55.01 -10.33 62.66
CA PRO A 374 -55.43 -11.45 61.83
C PRO A 374 -56.40 -12.35 62.59
N GLY A 375 -57.47 -12.73 61.91
CA GLY A 375 -58.52 -13.61 62.42
C GLY A 375 -59.91 -13.01 62.25
N PRO A 376 -60.97 -13.82 62.38
CA PRO A 376 -62.33 -13.31 62.37
C PRO A 376 -62.54 -12.36 63.56
N ALA A 377 -63.03 -11.16 63.28
CA ALA A 377 -63.51 -10.23 64.29
C ALA A 377 -65.03 -10.40 64.48
N ASP A 378 -65.55 -10.02 65.65
CA ASP A 378 -67.01 -9.84 65.76
C ASP A 378 -67.40 -8.62 64.91
N LEU A 379 -68.47 -8.75 64.14
CA LEU A 379 -69.05 -7.66 63.35
C LEU A 379 -69.30 -6.39 64.19
N GLN A 380 -69.54 -6.52 65.49
CA GLN A 380 -69.66 -5.36 66.39
C GLN A 380 -68.41 -4.47 66.41
N VAL A 381 -67.22 -5.02 66.14
CA VAL A 381 -65.95 -4.27 66.08
C VAL A 381 -65.95 -3.21 64.96
N LEU A 382 -66.60 -3.51 63.82
CA LEU A 382 -66.77 -2.56 62.73
C LEU A 382 -67.83 -1.53 63.11
N LEU A 383 -68.97 -1.95 63.67
CA LEU A 383 -70.07 -1.06 64.07
C LEU A 383 -69.67 -0.08 65.17
N ASP A 384 -68.77 -0.47 66.08
CA ASP A 384 -68.24 0.42 67.12
C ASP A 384 -67.28 1.49 66.59
N ALA A 385 -66.62 1.24 65.45
CA ALA A 385 -65.74 2.21 64.78
C ALA A 385 -66.50 3.20 63.90
N VAL A 386 -67.77 2.93 63.60
CA VAL A 386 -68.69 3.89 62.98
C VAL A 386 -69.10 4.94 64.02
N VAL A 387 -69.27 6.19 63.60
CA VAL A 387 -69.68 7.30 64.50
C VAL A 387 -71.06 7.00 65.10
N PRO A 388 -71.31 7.25 66.42
CA PRO A 388 -72.54 6.81 67.12
C PRO A 388 -73.87 7.17 66.42
N GLU A 389 -73.90 8.30 65.72
CA GLU A 389 -75.05 8.79 64.95
C GLU A 389 -75.35 7.94 63.71
N ASP A 390 -74.32 7.45 63.02
CA ASP A 390 -74.44 6.69 61.76
C ASP A 390 -74.69 5.19 62.02
N ARG A 391 -74.49 4.69 63.26
CA ARG A 391 -74.59 3.26 63.62
C ARG A 391 -75.96 2.61 63.40
N PRO A 392 -77.11 3.20 63.82
CA PRO A 392 -78.42 2.57 63.63
C PRO A 392 -78.77 2.42 62.15
N HIS A 393 -78.27 3.33 61.31
CA HIS A 393 -78.50 3.34 59.87
C HIS A 393 -77.68 2.26 59.16
N VAL A 394 -76.36 2.19 59.43
CA VAL A 394 -75.48 1.15 58.86
C VAL A 394 -75.94 -0.25 59.30
N THR A 395 -76.34 -0.42 60.57
CA THR A 395 -76.82 -1.72 61.09
C THR A 395 -78.11 -2.16 60.39
N LYS A 396 -79.08 -1.26 60.20
CA LYS A 396 -80.34 -1.55 59.49
C LYS A 396 -80.11 -1.86 58.01
N ALA A 397 -79.21 -1.15 57.34
CA ALA A 397 -78.87 -1.37 55.93
C ALA A 397 -78.22 -2.75 55.72
N LEU A 398 -77.28 -3.12 56.60
CA LEU A 398 -76.65 -4.43 56.58
C LEU A 398 -77.67 -5.56 56.84
N GLU A 399 -78.53 -5.42 57.87
CA GLU A 399 -79.56 -6.41 58.18
C GLU A 399 -80.60 -6.58 57.07
N GLN A 400 -80.95 -5.50 56.36
CA GLN A 400 -81.86 -5.55 55.22
C GLN A 400 -81.23 -6.22 54.00
N ALA A 401 -79.99 -5.86 53.65
CA ALA A 401 -79.25 -6.50 52.56
C ALA A 401 -79.10 -8.01 52.81
N MET A 402 -78.88 -8.41 54.07
CA MET A 402 -78.73 -9.81 54.48
C MET A 402 -80.06 -10.59 54.47
N ARG A 403 -81.17 -10.03 54.97
CA ARG A 403 -82.48 -10.73 55.00
C ARG A 403 -83.14 -10.82 53.63
N ARG A 404 -82.91 -9.84 52.74
CA ARG A 404 -83.59 -9.72 51.43
C ARG A 404 -82.74 -10.16 50.25
N ASN A 405 -81.47 -10.51 50.48
CA ASN A 405 -80.51 -10.92 49.45
C ASN A 405 -80.32 -9.85 48.33
N THR A 406 -79.95 -8.64 48.72
CA THR A 406 -79.72 -7.51 47.79
C THR A 406 -78.30 -6.96 47.92
N ALA A 407 -77.81 -6.28 46.87
CA ALA A 407 -76.52 -5.57 46.93
C ALA A 407 -76.54 -4.49 48.02
N LEU A 408 -75.44 -4.38 48.75
CA LEU A 408 -75.15 -3.32 49.71
C LEU A 408 -74.38 -2.23 48.97
N ASP A 409 -74.79 -0.99 49.11
CA ASP A 409 -74.08 0.18 48.59
C ASP A 409 -74.41 1.35 49.52
N LEU A 410 -73.43 1.80 50.28
CA LEU A 410 -73.58 2.90 51.23
C LEU A 410 -72.25 3.55 51.56
N GLU A 411 -72.27 4.86 51.76
CA GLU A 411 -71.15 5.63 52.29
C GLU A 411 -71.43 6.08 53.72
N HIS A 412 -70.45 5.99 54.61
CA HIS A 412 -70.61 6.38 56.01
C HIS A 412 -69.30 6.84 56.65
N ARG A 413 -69.41 7.43 57.85
CA ARG A 413 -68.28 8.02 58.58
C ARG A 413 -67.72 7.07 59.62
N VAL A 414 -66.39 7.03 59.67
CA VAL A 414 -65.64 6.23 60.63
C VAL A 414 -64.76 7.13 61.50
N ALA A 415 -64.77 6.84 62.81
CA ALA A 415 -63.94 7.55 63.78
C ALA A 415 -62.66 6.76 64.05
N TRP A 416 -61.52 7.35 63.71
CA TRP A 416 -60.22 6.77 64.02
C TRP A 416 -59.88 6.91 65.51
N PRO A 417 -58.99 6.04 66.06
CA PRO A 417 -58.63 6.05 67.48
C PRO A 417 -58.00 7.36 67.98
N ASN A 418 -57.43 8.16 67.08
CA ASN A 418 -56.85 9.47 67.38
C ASN A 418 -57.88 10.63 67.36
N GLY A 419 -59.17 10.32 67.16
CA GLY A 419 -60.26 11.30 67.07
C GLY A 419 -60.52 11.88 65.68
N SER A 420 -59.72 11.54 64.65
CA SER A 420 -59.94 12.00 63.26
C SER A 420 -61.07 11.24 62.56
N ILE A 421 -61.77 11.90 61.64
CA ILE A 421 -62.91 11.33 60.90
C ILE A 421 -62.48 11.06 59.45
N ARG A 422 -62.77 9.86 58.94
CA ARG A 422 -62.57 9.46 57.53
C ARG A 422 -63.91 9.10 56.88
N TYR A 423 -63.97 9.26 55.56
CA TYR A 423 -65.16 8.94 54.76
C TYR A 423 -64.93 7.65 53.99
N VAL A 424 -65.86 6.71 54.15
CA VAL A 424 -65.69 5.37 53.61
C VAL A 424 -66.91 4.98 52.79
N SER A 425 -66.66 4.61 51.55
CA SER A 425 -67.67 4.15 50.58
C SER A 425 -67.66 2.64 50.52
N VAL A 426 -68.80 1.98 50.74
CA VAL A 426 -68.87 0.51 50.90
C VAL A 426 -69.91 -0.10 49.98
N GLU A 427 -69.43 -0.99 49.11
CA GLU A 427 -70.24 -1.72 48.14
C GLU A 427 -70.06 -3.24 48.33
N GLY A 428 -71.14 -4.03 48.39
CA GLY A 428 -71.07 -5.48 48.61
C GLY A 428 -72.25 -6.26 48.03
N LYS A 429 -72.07 -7.56 47.80
CA LYS A 429 -73.11 -8.47 47.28
C LYS A 429 -73.07 -9.81 48.02
N LEU A 430 -74.21 -10.50 48.10
CA LEU A 430 -74.27 -11.83 48.74
C LEU A 430 -73.60 -12.88 47.83
N LEU A 431 -72.79 -13.73 48.43
CA LEU A 431 -72.31 -14.97 47.83
C LEU A 431 -72.92 -16.18 48.55
N SER A 432 -73.55 -17.05 47.77
CA SER A 432 -74.09 -18.33 48.20
C SER A 432 -73.12 -19.44 47.79
N ASP A 433 -72.50 -20.11 48.75
CA ASP A 433 -71.57 -21.22 48.48
C ASP A 433 -72.26 -22.58 48.68
N GLY A 434 -72.51 -23.31 47.60
CA GLY A 434 -73.42 -24.47 47.55
C GLY A 434 -72.98 -25.76 48.27
N ARG A 435 -71.95 -25.73 49.14
CA ARG A 435 -71.42 -26.94 49.83
C ARG A 435 -71.29 -26.82 51.36
N ARG A 436 -71.52 -25.66 51.97
CA ARG A 436 -71.62 -25.50 53.44
C ARG A 436 -72.86 -24.66 53.75
N PRO A 437 -73.70 -25.01 54.73
CA PRO A 437 -74.86 -24.21 55.06
C PRO A 437 -74.41 -22.96 55.85
N GLY A 438 -74.19 -21.86 55.13
CA GLY A 438 -73.88 -20.53 55.68
C GLY A 438 -73.94 -19.44 54.60
N LEU A 439 -74.57 -18.29 54.89
CA LEU A 439 -74.71 -17.14 53.98
C LEU A 439 -73.52 -16.18 54.20
N ARG A 440 -72.76 -15.83 53.15
CA ARG A 440 -71.58 -14.94 53.24
C ARG A 440 -71.72 -13.72 52.31
N PHE A 441 -71.51 -12.52 52.84
CA PHE A 441 -71.46 -11.27 52.06
C PHE A 441 -70.01 -10.91 51.72
N VAL A 442 -69.75 -10.35 50.53
CA VAL A 442 -68.42 -9.86 50.11
C VAL A 442 -68.54 -8.52 49.41
N GLY A 443 -67.59 -7.62 49.64
CA GLY A 443 -67.62 -6.27 49.10
C GLY A 443 -66.29 -5.53 49.13
N LEU A 444 -66.29 -4.36 48.48
CA LEU A 444 -65.24 -3.36 48.51
C LEU A 444 -65.63 -2.24 49.49
N MET A 445 -64.64 -1.65 50.15
CA MET A 445 -64.78 -0.46 50.98
C MET A 445 -63.65 0.50 50.68
N ARG A 446 -63.92 1.78 50.45
CA ARG A 446 -62.96 2.75 49.93
C ARG A 446 -62.84 3.92 50.85
N ASP A 447 -61.62 4.22 51.33
CA ASP A 447 -61.37 5.53 51.92
C ASP A 447 -61.30 6.55 50.79
N VAL A 448 -62.41 7.22 50.57
CA VAL A 448 -62.55 8.22 49.51
C VAL A 448 -61.94 9.56 49.91
N THR A 449 -61.18 9.64 51.00
CA THR A 449 -60.56 10.90 51.44
C THR A 449 -59.49 11.42 50.46
N ALA A 450 -58.66 10.58 49.81
CA ALA A 450 -57.57 11.01 48.90
C ALA A 450 -57.96 11.16 47.41
N ARG A 451 -59.08 10.56 46.95
CA ARG A 451 -59.67 10.94 45.64
C ARG A 451 -60.10 12.40 45.68
N HIS A 452 -60.50 12.88 46.87
CA HIS A 452 -60.65 14.31 47.13
C HIS A 452 -59.28 15.09 47.10
N GLU A 453 -58.09 14.45 46.93
CA GLU A 453 -56.71 15.05 46.98
C GLU A 453 -55.77 14.78 45.73
N ALA A 454 -55.64 13.57 45.13
CA ALA A 454 -54.65 13.16 44.08
C ALA A 454 -54.88 13.64 42.61
N GLN A 455 -55.98 14.34 42.35
CA GLN A 455 -56.26 15.05 41.09
C GLN A 455 -55.20 16.14 40.78
N GLN A 456 -54.21 16.35 41.65
CA GLN A 456 -53.21 17.42 41.61
C GLN A 456 -51.78 17.07 41.02
N GLU A 457 -51.33 15.81 40.68
CA GLU A 457 -49.88 15.42 40.39
C GLU A 457 -49.43 14.74 39.02
N LEU A 458 -50.28 14.06 38.21
CA LEU A 458 -49.95 13.27 36.96
C LEU A 458 -49.22 14.03 35.80
N ASN A 459 -49.01 15.35 35.90
CA ASN A 459 -48.50 16.25 34.86
C ASN A 459 -46.96 16.24 34.63
N TYR A 460 -46.20 15.33 35.26
CA TYR A 460 -44.74 15.49 35.41
C TYR A 460 -43.80 14.50 34.63
N LYS A 461 -44.19 13.27 34.17
CA LYS A 461 -43.24 12.19 33.73
C LYS A 461 -43.04 11.86 32.22
N THR A 462 -43.98 12.14 31.32
CA THR A 462 -43.91 11.78 29.88
C THR A 462 -42.72 12.40 29.13
N ARG A 463 -42.13 13.49 29.65
CA ARG A 463 -40.94 14.18 29.12
C ARG A 463 -39.61 13.38 29.21
N LEU A 464 -39.57 12.20 29.87
CA LEU A 464 -38.32 11.48 30.19
C LEU A 464 -37.87 10.37 29.17
N LEU A 465 -38.78 9.69 28.43
CA LEU A 465 -38.46 8.53 27.56
C LEU A 465 -38.03 8.90 26.12
N GLU A 466 -38.55 10.02 25.60
CA GLU A 466 -38.19 10.60 24.28
C GLU A 466 -36.73 11.07 24.26
N HIS A 467 -36.23 11.51 25.41
CA HIS A 467 -34.83 11.86 25.61
C HIS A 467 -33.87 10.64 25.61
N ILE A 468 -34.32 9.38 25.60
CA ILE A 468 -33.43 8.19 25.69
C ILE A 468 -33.25 7.50 24.33
N LEU A 469 -34.33 7.24 23.58
CA LEU A 469 -34.27 6.63 22.23
C LEU A 469 -33.73 7.59 21.15
N ALA A 470 -33.77 8.90 21.43
CA ALA A 470 -33.18 9.96 20.60
C ALA A 470 -31.69 10.19 20.88
N ASN A 471 -31.19 9.78 22.06
CA ASN A 471 -29.85 10.10 22.53
C ASN A 471 -28.98 8.85 22.83
N LEU A 472 -29.49 7.61 22.69
CA LEU A 472 -28.71 6.36 22.82
C LEU A 472 -28.78 5.48 21.54
N PRO A 473 -27.66 4.88 21.10
CA PRO A 473 -27.53 4.20 19.81
C PRO A 473 -27.91 2.70 19.88
N VAL A 474 -29.18 2.41 20.16
CA VAL A 474 -29.71 1.03 20.21
C VAL A 474 -30.63 0.77 19.01
N ILE A 475 -30.69 -0.47 18.53
CA ILE A 475 -31.55 -0.93 17.44
C ILE A 475 -32.49 -2.01 17.99
N LEU A 476 -33.75 -1.97 17.61
CA LEU A 476 -34.76 -2.91 18.05
C LEU A 476 -35.41 -3.52 16.83
N ALA A 477 -35.12 -4.79 16.56
CA ALA A 477 -35.70 -5.57 15.49
C ALA A 477 -36.80 -6.50 15.99
N ARG A 478 -37.86 -6.67 15.20
CA ARG A 478 -38.95 -7.62 15.44
C ARG A 478 -38.99 -8.60 14.27
N ILE A 479 -39.16 -9.88 14.54
CA ILE A 479 -39.07 -10.95 13.55
C ILE A 479 -40.23 -11.93 13.78
N ALA A 480 -40.97 -12.26 12.72
CA ALA A 480 -42.08 -13.20 12.72
C ALA A 480 -41.61 -14.65 12.95
N PRO A 481 -42.52 -15.57 13.34
CA PRO A 481 -42.19 -16.99 13.55
C PRO A 481 -41.70 -17.73 12.31
N SER A 482 -42.04 -17.22 11.12
CA SER A 482 -41.53 -17.69 9.84
C SER A 482 -40.06 -17.32 9.58
N GLY A 483 -39.44 -16.53 10.47
CA GLY A 483 -38.09 -15.97 10.32
C GLY A 483 -38.05 -14.63 9.56
N GLN A 484 -39.21 -14.08 9.16
CA GLN A 484 -39.29 -12.82 8.41
C GLN A 484 -39.25 -11.61 9.35
N LEU A 485 -38.37 -10.65 9.06
CA LEU A 485 -38.32 -9.38 9.78
C LEU A 485 -39.63 -8.59 9.63
N LEU A 486 -40.17 -8.10 10.75
CA LEU A 486 -41.41 -7.33 10.85
C LEU A 486 -41.17 -5.82 10.97
N ASP A 487 -40.16 -5.41 11.76
CA ASP A 487 -39.89 -3.99 12.04
C ASP A 487 -38.49 -3.81 12.63
N VAL A 488 -37.85 -2.65 12.39
CA VAL A 488 -36.55 -2.30 13.01
C VAL A 488 -36.49 -0.81 13.34
N VAL A 489 -36.20 -0.44 14.59
CA VAL A 489 -36.25 0.96 15.07
C VAL A 489 -35.12 1.32 16.06
N GLY A 490 -34.73 2.59 16.11
CA GLY A 490 -33.74 3.12 17.06
C GLY A 490 -32.62 3.93 16.40
N ASP A 491 -32.03 4.87 17.13
CA ASP A 491 -31.03 5.81 16.58
C ASP A 491 -29.75 5.09 16.10
N GLY A 492 -29.49 3.86 16.57
CA GLY A 492 -28.45 2.98 16.05
C GLY A 492 -28.63 2.58 14.56
N LEU A 493 -29.85 2.64 14.00
CA LEU A 493 -30.10 2.41 12.56
C LEU A 493 -29.60 3.55 11.68
N ARG A 494 -29.65 4.78 12.20
CA ARG A 494 -29.22 5.98 11.49
C ARG A 494 -27.70 6.07 11.39
N ARG A 495 -26.98 5.47 12.36
CA ARG A 495 -25.53 5.25 12.30
C ARG A 495 -25.11 4.19 11.28
N LEU A 496 -25.99 3.24 10.98
CA LEU A 496 -25.77 2.27 9.91
C LEU A 496 -26.00 2.92 8.54
N ALA A 497 -27.20 3.42 8.20
CA ALA A 497 -27.52 3.93 6.84
C ALA A 497 -27.93 5.43 6.80
N PRO A 498 -27.00 6.39 6.90
CA PRO A 498 -27.34 7.81 7.11
C PRO A 498 -28.11 8.49 5.96
N HIS A 499 -28.01 8.02 4.72
CA HIS A 499 -28.65 8.68 3.57
C HIS A 499 -29.63 7.80 2.81
N HIS A 500 -30.03 6.73 3.48
CA HIS A 500 -30.54 5.58 2.79
C HIS A 500 -31.71 4.88 3.44
N PRO A 501 -32.80 5.61 3.55
CA PRO A 501 -33.88 5.15 4.38
C PRO A 501 -34.87 4.13 3.76
N GLU A 502 -34.79 3.74 2.47
CA GLU A 502 -35.62 2.62 1.95
C GLU A 502 -35.21 1.24 2.49
N LEU A 503 -34.06 1.12 3.15
CA LEU A 503 -33.66 -0.13 3.80
C LEU A 503 -34.54 -0.52 4.99
N THR A 504 -35.56 0.28 5.35
CA THR A 504 -36.53 -0.03 6.42
C THR A 504 -37.23 -1.38 6.26
N HIS A 505 -37.20 -2.00 5.07
CA HIS A 505 -37.78 -3.35 4.83
C HIS A 505 -36.76 -4.45 4.49
N THR A 506 -35.49 -4.12 4.29
CA THR A 506 -34.41 -5.10 4.14
C THR A 506 -33.26 -4.70 5.04
N CYS A 507 -33.38 -5.12 6.28
CA CYS A 507 -32.30 -5.03 7.23
C CYS A 507 -31.13 -5.86 6.70
N PRO A 508 -29.91 -5.31 6.55
CA PRO A 508 -28.78 -5.99 5.92
C PRO A 508 -28.37 -7.30 6.62
N PHE A 509 -28.89 -7.54 7.83
CA PHE A 509 -28.62 -8.69 8.69
C PHE A 509 -29.80 -9.67 8.75
N ALA A 510 -30.97 -9.33 8.17
CA ALA A 510 -32.13 -10.21 8.16
C ALA A 510 -31.88 -11.51 7.37
N SER A 511 -30.99 -11.48 6.38
CA SER A 511 -30.56 -12.65 5.62
C SER A 511 -29.51 -13.50 6.36
N SER A 512 -28.74 -12.94 7.28
CA SER A 512 -27.77 -13.68 8.11
C SER A 512 -28.39 -14.23 9.39
N LEU A 513 -29.42 -13.57 9.94
CA LEU A 513 -30.20 -14.03 11.09
C LEU A 513 -31.09 -15.25 10.76
N SER A 514 -31.64 -15.31 9.55
CA SER A 514 -32.62 -16.34 9.13
C SER A 514 -32.07 -17.77 9.05
N ALA A 515 -30.74 -17.95 9.09
CA ALA A 515 -30.08 -19.26 9.02
C ALA A 515 -29.23 -19.61 10.27
N THR A 516 -29.45 -18.95 11.41
CA THR A 516 -28.64 -19.17 12.63
C THR A 516 -29.34 -20.04 13.67
N THR A 517 -28.55 -20.87 14.37
CA THR A 517 -29.00 -21.73 15.47
C THR A 517 -29.69 -20.93 16.59
N GLU A 518 -29.26 -19.68 16.81
CA GLU A 518 -29.80 -18.80 17.84
C GLU A 518 -31.21 -18.29 17.55
N LEU A 519 -31.57 -18.01 16.29
CA LEU A 519 -32.95 -17.62 15.94
C LEU A 519 -33.92 -18.78 16.19
N SER A 520 -33.49 -20.01 15.94
CA SER A 520 -34.28 -21.21 16.18
C SER A 520 -34.56 -21.42 17.68
N ARG A 521 -33.54 -21.18 18.53
CA ARG A 521 -33.67 -21.20 20.00
C ARG A 521 -34.56 -20.08 20.51
N LEU A 522 -34.40 -18.89 19.94
CA LEU A 522 -35.21 -17.72 20.25
C LEU A 522 -36.68 -17.98 19.88
N LEU A 523 -36.96 -18.52 18.69
CA LEU A 523 -38.32 -18.90 18.26
C LEU A 523 -38.91 -20.09 19.04
N ALA A 524 -38.07 -20.95 19.61
CA ALA A 524 -38.48 -21.97 20.58
C ALA A 524 -38.78 -21.38 21.98
N GLY A 525 -38.52 -20.08 22.18
CA GLY A 525 -38.87 -19.32 23.37
C GLY A 525 -37.72 -19.04 24.33
N GLU A 526 -36.48 -19.38 23.98
CA GLU A 526 -35.31 -19.09 24.82
C GLU A 526 -34.90 -17.61 24.71
N GLN A 527 -34.43 -17.04 25.83
CA GLN A 527 -33.69 -15.78 25.79
C GLN A 527 -32.28 -16.06 25.30
N VAL A 528 -31.85 -15.33 24.29
CA VAL A 528 -30.53 -15.49 23.68
C VAL A 528 -29.77 -14.19 23.78
N ALA A 529 -28.49 -14.29 24.11
CA ALA A 529 -27.56 -13.17 24.12
C ALA A 529 -26.37 -13.57 23.26
N PHE A 530 -26.14 -12.87 22.16
CA PHE A 530 -25.09 -13.21 21.22
C PHE A 530 -24.61 -11.99 20.44
N VAL A 531 -23.34 -12.02 20.04
CA VAL A 531 -22.76 -11.00 19.16
C VAL A 531 -23.05 -11.38 17.71
N SER A 532 -23.54 -10.43 16.91
CA SER A 532 -23.63 -10.60 15.45
C SER A 532 -22.79 -9.52 14.75
N SER A 533 -22.13 -9.89 13.66
CA SER A 533 -21.47 -8.95 12.77
C SER A 533 -22.24 -8.77 11.47
N ALA A 534 -22.21 -7.54 10.94
CA ALA A 534 -22.84 -7.15 9.70
C ALA A 534 -21.92 -6.24 8.88
N VAL A 535 -21.97 -6.32 7.55
CA VAL A 535 -21.22 -5.41 6.68
C VAL A 535 -22.17 -4.34 6.17
N HIS A 536 -21.93 -3.08 6.56
CA HIS A 536 -22.72 -1.94 6.12
C HIS A 536 -21.83 -0.91 5.43
N GLN A 537 -22.18 -0.50 4.20
CA GLN A 537 -21.37 0.40 3.35
C GLN A 537 -19.88 0.01 3.22
N GLY A 538 -19.59 -1.30 3.29
CA GLY A 538 -18.23 -1.83 3.16
C GLY A 538 -17.40 -1.88 4.45
N ARG A 539 -17.93 -1.44 5.61
CA ARG A 539 -17.27 -1.58 6.93
C ARG A 539 -17.99 -2.62 7.81
N PRO A 540 -17.26 -3.41 8.61
CA PRO A 540 -17.86 -4.33 9.57
C PRO A 540 -18.41 -3.55 10.78
N VAL A 541 -19.61 -3.91 11.22
CA VAL A 541 -20.35 -3.28 12.31
C VAL A 541 -20.80 -4.39 13.26
N TYR A 542 -20.62 -4.20 14.56
CA TYR A 542 -20.80 -5.24 15.57
C TYR A 542 -21.93 -4.90 16.53
N PHE A 543 -22.81 -5.87 16.73
CA PHE A 543 -23.97 -5.71 17.58
C PHE A 543 -23.99 -6.77 18.67
N GLN A 544 -24.12 -6.33 19.91
CA GLN A 544 -24.53 -7.21 20.98
C GLN A 544 -26.05 -7.34 20.91
N ASN A 545 -26.51 -8.52 20.53
CA ASN A 545 -27.93 -8.82 20.42
C ASN A 545 -28.41 -9.52 21.66
N TYR A 546 -29.54 -9.04 22.14
CA TYR A 546 -30.30 -9.67 23.18
C TYR A 546 -31.69 -9.90 22.62
N GLY A 547 -31.95 -11.18 22.38
CA GLY A 547 -33.14 -11.67 21.73
C GLY A 547 -34.04 -12.37 22.72
N PHE A 548 -35.32 -12.08 22.64
CA PHE A 548 -36.33 -12.83 23.37
C PHE A 548 -37.60 -12.93 22.54
N PHE A 549 -38.38 -13.97 22.78
CA PHE A 549 -39.63 -14.15 22.07
C PHE A 549 -40.78 -13.51 22.82
N ASP A 550 -41.39 -12.49 22.22
CA ASP A 550 -42.64 -11.91 22.67
C ASP A 550 -43.78 -12.89 22.35
N GLN A 551 -44.15 -13.65 23.37
CA GLN A 551 -45.19 -14.65 23.28
C GLN A 551 -46.59 -14.04 23.07
N GLN A 552 -46.88 -12.83 23.59
CA GLN A 552 -48.18 -12.16 23.41
C GLN A 552 -48.41 -11.82 21.93
N ARG A 553 -47.35 -11.51 21.19
CA ARG A 553 -47.42 -11.16 19.75
C ARG A 553 -46.85 -12.23 18.83
N LYS A 554 -46.39 -13.36 19.38
CA LYS A 554 -45.73 -14.47 18.68
C LYS A 554 -44.65 -13.99 17.72
N GLN A 555 -43.65 -13.30 18.23
CA GLN A 555 -42.56 -12.76 17.44
C GLN A 555 -41.29 -12.71 18.26
N ALA A 556 -40.15 -12.86 17.60
CA ALA A 556 -38.87 -12.59 18.21
C ALA A 556 -38.63 -11.08 18.26
N VAL A 557 -38.20 -10.57 19.40
CA VAL A 557 -37.73 -9.19 19.59
C VAL A 557 -36.25 -9.26 19.91
N ILE A 558 -35.45 -8.56 19.14
CA ILE A 558 -34.02 -8.49 19.33
C ILE A 558 -33.68 -7.02 19.52
N PHE A 559 -33.09 -6.69 20.67
CA PHE A 559 -32.41 -5.41 20.82
C PHE A 559 -30.92 -5.59 20.61
N SER A 560 -30.38 -4.77 19.74
CA SER A 560 -29.03 -4.82 19.24
C SER A 560 -28.37 -3.52 19.66
N ILE A 561 -27.41 -3.61 20.57
CA ILE A 561 -26.60 -2.47 20.98
C ILE A 561 -25.41 -2.42 20.05
N ASP A 562 -25.19 -1.25 19.47
CA ASP A 562 -23.99 -0.98 18.72
C ASP A 562 -22.79 -1.02 19.67
N ILE A 563 -22.08 -2.15 19.66
CA ILE A 563 -20.82 -2.31 20.38
C ILE A 563 -19.65 -2.02 19.44
N THR A 564 -19.89 -1.43 18.27
CA THR A 564 -18.86 -1.25 17.24
C THR A 564 -17.68 -0.49 17.78
N GLU A 565 -17.81 0.61 18.52
CA GLU A 565 -16.64 1.30 19.08
C GLU A 565 -15.88 0.47 20.13
N SER A 566 -16.59 -0.37 20.90
CA SER A 566 -15.98 -1.23 21.92
C SER A 566 -15.32 -2.45 21.31
N GLU A 567 -15.96 -3.06 20.32
CA GLU A 567 -15.42 -4.17 19.53
C GLU A 567 -14.34 -3.68 18.57
N GLU A 568 -14.44 -2.48 18.01
CA GLU A 568 -13.38 -1.81 17.25
C GLU A 568 -12.24 -1.46 18.18
N ARG A 569 -12.43 -1.01 19.43
CA ARG A 569 -11.33 -0.83 20.38
C ARG A 569 -10.73 -2.17 20.81
N ARG A 570 -11.53 -3.21 21.01
CA ARG A 570 -11.05 -4.56 21.35
C ARG A 570 -10.31 -5.17 20.16
N LEU A 571 -10.86 -5.04 18.96
CA LEU A 571 -10.26 -5.46 17.69
C LEU A 571 -9.12 -4.55 17.29
N GLN A 572 -9.07 -3.28 17.69
CA GLN A 572 -7.97 -2.36 17.43
C GLN A 572 -6.85 -2.63 18.41
N LEU A 573 -7.12 -2.92 19.68
CA LEU A 573 -6.12 -3.42 20.62
C LEU A 573 -5.65 -4.81 20.23
N GLN A 574 -6.55 -5.68 19.75
CA GLN A 574 -6.20 -7.00 19.23
C GLN A 574 -5.49 -6.88 17.90
N GLN A 575 -5.86 -5.95 17.01
CA GLN A 575 -5.19 -5.65 15.75
C GLN A 575 -3.91 -4.88 15.98
N GLU A 576 -3.75 -4.09 17.04
CA GLU A 576 -2.52 -3.38 17.40
C GLU A 576 -1.57 -4.35 18.08
N LYS A 577 -2.09 -5.28 18.89
CA LYS A 577 -1.35 -6.42 19.42
C LYS A 577 -0.98 -7.41 18.32
N GLU A 578 -1.90 -7.77 17.45
CA GLU A 578 -1.67 -8.61 16.27
C GLU A 578 -0.83 -7.86 15.26
N PHE A 579 -0.96 -6.55 15.07
CA PHE A 579 -0.11 -5.73 14.20
C PHE A 579 1.27 -5.61 14.79
N THR A 580 1.44 -5.44 16.10
CA THR A 580 2.76 -5.46 16.75
C THR A 580 3.36 -6.86 16.70
N GLN A 581 2.58 -7.91 16.95
CA GLN A 581 3.02 -9.30 16.85
C GLN A 581 3.32 -9.67 15.39
N ASN A 582 2.54 -9.18 14.43
CA ASN A 582 2.72 -9.35 12.99
C ASN A 582 3.86 -8.48 12.47
N LEU A 583 4.09 -7.29 13.02
CA LEU A 583 5.27 -6.48 12.73
C LEU A 583 6.49 -7.24 13.21
N LEU A 584 6.49 -7.74 14.45
CA LEU A 584 7.58 -8.56 14.97
C LEU A 584 7.75 -9.85 14.14
N ASN A 585 6.68 -10.56 13.80
CA ASN A 585 6.72 -11.85 13.12
C ASN A 585 6.95 -11.76 11.60
N ASN A 586 6.45 -10.72 10.93
CA ASN A 586 6.66 -10.48 9.51
C ASN A 586 7.90 -9.61 9.24
N THR A 587 8.57 -9.10 10.28
CA THR A 587 9.88 -8.50 10.12
C THR A 587 10.86 -9.57 9.62
N ILE A 588 11.64 -9.20 8.60
CA ILE A 588 12.64 -10.07 7.98
C ILE A 588 13.82 -10.32 8.95
N ASP A 589 14.04 -9.37 9.86
CA ASP A 589 15.04 -9.44 10.93
C ASP A 589 14.55 -10.36 12.07
N ALA A 590 15.48 -11.09 12.67
CA ALA A 590 15.25 -11.90 13.86
C ALA A 590 15.25 -10.97 15.09
N VAL A 591 14.16 -10.96 15.87
CA VAL A 591 13.95 -10.00 16.96
C VAL A 591 13.65 -10.73 18.27
N ALA A 592 14.48 -10.50 19.29
CA ALA A 592 14.27 -10.97 20.66
C ALA A 592 14.29 -9.80 21.64
N ALA A 593 13.45 -9.84 22.67
CA ALA A 593 13.56 -8.95 23.82
C ALA A 593 14.04 -9.75 25.04
N LEU A 594 14.96 -9.18 25.81
CA LEU A 594 15.52 -9.75 27.03
C LEU A 594 15.23 -8.80 28.20
N ASP A 595 14.89 -9.33 29.37
CA ASP A 595 14.77 -8.53 30.60
C ASP A 595 16.15 -8.22 31.22
N LEU A 596 16.15 -7.55 32.38
CA LEU A 596 17.36 -7.22 33.13
C LEU A 596 18.16 -8.44 33.61
N SER A 597 17.53 -9.61 33.70
CA SER A 597 18.16 -10.89 34.06
C SER A 597 18.57 -11.70 32.83
N LEU A 598 18.51 -11.10 31.63
CA LEU A 598 18.76 -11.74 30.34
C LEU A 598 17.82 -12.91 30.02
N CYS A 599 16.61 -12.90 30.59
CA CYS A 599 15.56 -13.85 30.24
C CYS A 599 14.74 -13.34 29.05
N VAL A 600 14.38 -14.24 28.14
CA VAL A 600 13.62 -13.91 26.93
C VAL A 600 12.19 -13.50 27.29
N THR A 601 11.80 -12.28 26.94
CA THR A 601 10.46 -11.72 27.15
C THR A 601 9.66 -11.56 25.86
N ALA A 602 10.32 -11.52 24.70
CA ALA A 602 9.68 -11.58 23.40
C ALA A 602 10.55 -12.34 22.39
N TRP A 603 9.92 -13.09 21.49
CA TRP A 603 10.61 -13.94 20.52
C TRP A 603 9.80 -14.01 19.22
N ASN A 604 10.33 -13.49 18.11
CA ASN A 604 9.59 -13.44 16.85
C ASN A 604 9.68 -14.73 16.02
N ALA A 605 8.74 -14.90 15.08
CA ALA A 605 8.66 -16.06 14.20
C ALA A 605 9.92 -16.28 13.36
N ARG A 606 10.62 -15.21 12.96
CA ARG A 606 11.88 -15.31 12.22
C ARG A 606 12.98 -15.99 13.04
N LEU A 607 13.13 -15.65 14.32
CA LEU A 607 14.05 -16.36 15.23
C LEU A 607 13.62 -17.82 15.41
N ALA A 608 12.32 -18.09 15.52
CA ALA A 608 11.82 -19.45 15.65
C ALA A 608 12.17 -20.33 14.43
N TYR A 609 12.09 -19.76 13.22
CA TYR A 609 12.52 -20.43 11.99
C TYR A 609 14.03 -20.63 11.92
N LEU A 610 14.83 -19.60 12.23
CA LEU A 610 16.29 -19.66 12.15
C LEU A 610 16.90 -20.65 13.14
N LEU A 611 16.29 -20.82 14.31
CA LEU A 611 16.84 -21.63 15.42
C LEU A 611 16.07 -22.94 15.64
N GLY A 612 14.98 -23.16 14.91
CA GLY A 612 14.14 -24.35 15.02
C GLY A 612 13.47 -24.53 16.40
N ARG A 613 13.29 -23.44 17.16
CA ARG A 613 12.67 -23.44 18.50
C ARG A 613 11.42 -22.59 18.51
N SER A 614 10.36 -23.08 19.14
CA SER A 614 9.10 -22.34 19.25
C SER A 614 9.20 -21.19 20.26
N GLU A 615 8.38 -20.15 20.07
CA GLU A 615 8.25 -19.04 21.03
C GLU A 615 7.91 -19.54 22.45
N ALA A 616 7.01 -20.53 22.56
CA ALA A 616 6.61 -21.12 23.83
C ALA A 616 7.75 -21.82 24.58
N ASP A 617 8.75 -22.35 23.86
CA ASP A 617 9.92 -22.98 24.46
C ASP A 617 11.00 -21.96 24.85
N ALA A 618 10.99 -20.76 24.27
CA ALA A 618 12.00 -19.74 24.48
C ALA A 618 11.62 -18.73 25.57
N LEU A 619 10.33 -18.36 25.66
CA LEU A 619 9.85 -17.38 26.64
C LEU A 619 10.16 -17.78 28.08
N GLY A 620 10.70 -16.84 28.85
CA GLY A 620 11.05 -17.01 30.26
C GLY A 620 12.35 -17.78 30.53
N ARG A 621 13.04 -18.28 29.49
CA ARG A 621 14.35 -18.94 29.64
C ARG A 621 15.50 -17.95 29.47
N SER A 622 16.66 -18.30 30.03
CA SER A 622 17.88 -17.49 29.94
C SER A 622 18.45 -17.46 28.52
N LEU A 623 19.15 -16.37 28.18
CA LEU A 623 19.91 -16.21 26.94
C LEU A 623 20.89 -17.39 26.70
N GLU A 624 21.48 -17.94 27.76
CA GLU A 624 22.42 -19.07 27.66
C GLU A 624 21.78 -20.35 27.13
N GLU A 625 20.52 -20.61 27.48
CA GLU A 625 19.78 -21.80 27.07
C GLU A 625 19.16 -21.66 25.68
N THR A 626 18.79 -20.43 25.32
CA THR A 626 18.04 -20.13 24.09
C THR A 626 18.97 -19.78 22.92
N LEU A 627 20.05 -19.03 23.18
CA LEU A 627 21.01 -18.54 22.18
C LEU A 627 22.46 -18.75 22.65
N PRO A 628 22.94 -20.00 22.71
CA PRO A 628 24.28 -20.31 23.23
C PRO A 628 25.41 -19.70 22.39
N GLY A 629 25.18 -19.38 21.10
CA GLY A 629 26.15 -18.70 20.25
C GLY A 629 26.38 -17.23 20.63
N LEU A 630 25.31 -16.49 20.92
CA LEU A 630 25.42 -15.11 21.41
C LEU A 630 25.96 -15.06 22.85
N ALA A 631 25.59 -16.04 23.68
CA ALA A 631 26.05 -16.11 25.07
C ALA A 631 27.52 -16.54 25.22
N ARG A 632 28.12 -17.16 24.19
CA ARG A 632 29.55 -17.59 24.20
C ARG A 632 30.49 -16.58 23.57
N ASP A 633 29.98 -15.60 22.83
CA ASP A 633 30.79 -14.58 22.19
C ASP A 633 31.02 -13.41 23.17
N PRO A 634 32.26 -13.20 23.65
CA PRO A 634 32.56 -12.18 24.66
C PRO A 634 32.29 -10.76 24.16
N THR A 635 32.40 -10.52 22.85
CA THR A 635 32.12 -9.21 22.26
C THR A 635 30.62 -8.90 22.29
N ILE A 636 29.78 -9.91 22.09
CA ILE A 636 28.32 -9.75 22.14
C ILE A 636 27.82 -9.50 23.57
N LEU A 637 28.38 -10.19 24.57
CA LEU A 637 28.05 -9.95 25.98
C LEU A 637 28.40 -8.54 26.43
N GLU A 638 29.54 -7.99 25.98
CA GLU A 638 29.92 -6.61 26.27
C GLU A 638 28.95 -5.61 25.63
N LEU A 639 28.54 -5.84 24.38
CA LEU A 639 27.56 -5.00 23.68
C LEU A 639 26.17 -5.04 24.32
N LEU A 640 25.75 -6.21 24.82
CA LEU A 640 24.51 -6.39 25.58
C LEU A 640 24.55 -5.62 26.92
N HIS A 641 25.66 -5.70 27.66
CA HIS A 641 25.82 -4.94 28.90
C HIS A 641 25.79 -3.43 28.66
N ARG A 642 26.42 -2.94 27.59
CA ARG A 642 26.34 -1.52 27.19
C ARG A 642 24.91 -1.10 26.88
N ALA A 643 24.15 -1.94 26.19
CA ALA A 643 22.73 -1.68 25.94
C ALA A 643 21.91 -1.63 27.23
N LEU A 644 22.17 -2.50 28.20
CA LEU A 644 21.51 -2.44 29.52
C LEU A 644 21.88 -1.20 30.35
N THR A 645 23.03 -0.57 30.09
CA THR A 645 23.38 0.74 30.67
C THR A 645 22.72 1.93 29.96
N GLY A 646 22.02 1.68 28.83
CA GLY A 646 21.22 2.66 28.11
C GLY A 646 21.82 3.16 26.79
N GLU A 647 22.95 2.60 26.34
CA GLU A 647 23.60 2.95 25.07
C GLU A 647 23.28 1.93 23.96
N PRO A 648 22.68 2.34 22.82
CA PRO A 648 22.50 1.43 21.69
C PRO A 648 23.85 1.02 21.09
N SER A 649 23.98 -0.24 20.71
CA SER A 649 25.23 -0.80 20.18
C SER A 649 24.96 -1.75 19.01
N GLN A 650 25.96 -1.98 18.15
CA GLN A 650 25.82 -2.81 16.95
C GLN A 650 27.08 -3.63 16.66
N HIS A 651 26.89 -4.79 16.02
CA HIS A 651 27.95 -5.66 15.51
C HIS A 651 27.62 -6.07 14.07
N LEU A 652 28.50 -5.76 13.12
CA LEU A 652 28.30 -6.03 11.69
C LEU A 652 28.92 -7.36 11.27
N ASN A 653 28.33 -8.03 10.28
CA ASN A 653 28.83 -9.26 9.66
C ASN A 653 29.21 -10.37 10.67
N TRP A 654 28.41 -10.53 11.71
CA TRP A 654 28.56 -11.63 12.65
C TRP A 654 28.28 -12.97 11.94
N ALA A 655 29.22 -13.91 12.03
CA ALA A 655 29.08 -15.23 11.43
C ALA A 655 28.11 -16.07 12.27
N GLY A 656 26.94 -16.38 11.69
CA GLY A 656 25.87 -17.09 12.38
C GLY A 656 26.22 -18.52 12.80
N TYR A 657 25.40 -19.07 13.70
CA TYR A 657 25.54 -20.45 14.22
C TYR A 657 25.36 -21.52 13.14
N HIS A 658 24.51 -21.27 12.15
CA HIS A 658 24.32 -22.12 10.97
C HIS A 658 25.05 -21.47 9.77
N GLN A 659 26.23 -21.99 9.40
CA GLN A 659 26.90 -21.54 8.18
C GLN A 659 26.03 -21.92 6.97
N PRO A 660 25.66 -20.96 6.09
CA PRO A 660 26.49 -19.86 5.60
C PRO A 660 25.85 -18.46 5.77
N MET A 661 25.13 -18.21 6.87
CA MET A 661 24.46 -16.91 7.05
C MET A 661 25.29 -15.90 7.86
N THR A 662 25.36 -14.67 7.37
CA THR A 662 26.01 -13.53 8.04
C THR A 662 24.96 -12.54 8.52
N TYR A 663 25.08 -12.10 9.79
CA TYR A 663 24.08 -11.26 10.44
C TYR A 663 24.67 -9.93 10.94
N ASP A 664 23.90 -8.85 10.80
CA ASP A 664 24.14 -7.59 11.53
C ASP A 664 23.28 -7.60 12.79
N LEU A 665 23.91 -7.51 13.97
CA LEU A 665 23.25 -7.54 15.28
C LEU A 665 23.17 -6.14 15.87
N ASN A 666 21.97 -5.68 16.22
CA ASN A 666 21.70 -4.42 16.90
C ASN A 666 21.13 -4.67 18.28
N PHE A 667 21.63 -3.95 19.29
CA PHE A 667 21.20 -4.02 20.68
C PHE A 667 20.64 -2.66 21.11
N VAL A 668 19.35 -2.63 21.45
CA VAL A 668 18.61 -1.39 21.75
C VAL A 668 18.01 -1.46 23.16
N PRO A 669 18.25 -0.48 24.04
CA PRO A 669 17.65 -0.47 25.38
C PRO A 669 16.12 -0.33 25.32
N LEU A 670 15.40 -1.22 26.02
CA LEU A 670 13.96 -1.10 26.23
C LEU A 670 13.70 -0.26 27.48
N ARG A 671 12.84 0.76 27.35
CA ARG A 671 12.46 1.66 28.44
C ARG A 671 10.97 1.56 28.71
N THR A 672 10.61 1.32 29.96
CA THR A 672 9.21 1.35 30.43
C THR A 672 9.12 2.41 31.52
N LEU A 673 8.27 3.43 31.32
CA LEU A 673 8.09 4.57 32.26
C LEU A 673 9.40 5.29 32.66
N GLY A 674 10.36 5.38 31.73
CA GLY A 674 11.63 6.10 31.94
C GLY A 674 12.76 5.25 32.54
N THR A 675 12.47 4.08 33.10
CA THR A 675 13.47 3.11 33.57
C THR A 675 13.79 2.05 32.52
N ILE A 676 15.05 1.61 32.45
CA ILE A 676 15.46 0.52 31.56
C ILE A 676 14.86 -0.78 32.09
N SER A 677 14.04 -1.44 31.27
CA SER A 677 13.36 -2.69 31.59
C SER A 677 13.99 -3.91 30.91
N GLY A 678 14.89 -3.70 29.94
CA GLY A 678 15.55 -4.76 29.21
C GLY A 678 16.32 -4.29 27.99
N VAL A 679 16.65 -5.22 27.09
CA VAL A 679 17.32 -4.97 25.80
C VAL A 679 16.61 -5.71 24.66
N LEU A 680 16.41 -5.02 23.55
CA LEU A 680 15.92 -5.56 22.28
C LEU A 680 17.12 -5.91 21.39
N VAL A 681 17.18 -7.15 20.94
CA VAL A 681 18.20 -7.67 20.02
C VAL A 681 17.55 -7.85 18.65
N VAL A 682 18.09 -7.18 17.63
CA VAL A 682 17.63 -7.27 16.23
C VAL A 682 18.77 -7.80 15.38
N ALA A 683 18.58 -8.97 14.76
CA ALA A 683 19.54 -9.64 13.90
C ALA A 683 19.08 -9.62 12.44
N ARG A 684 19.76 -8.86 11.58
CA ARG A 684 19.46 -8.76 10.15
C ARG A 684 20.34 -9.68 9.34
N ASP A 685 19.76 -10.51 8.48
CA ASP A 685 20.50 -11.33 7.52
C ASP A 685 21.03 -10.44 6.37
N VAL A 686 22.36 -10.39 6.21
CA VAL A 686 23.03 -9.59 5.16
C VAL A 686 23.72 -10.47 4.12
N THR A 687 23.43 -11.78 4.12
CA THR A 687 24.09 -12.77 3.26
C THR A 687 23.89 -12.45 1.78
N GLU A 688 22.64 -12.29 1.33
CA GLU A 688 22.32 -12.01 -0.08
C GLU A 688 22.91 -10.66 -0.55
N ARG A 689 22.83 -9.64 0.31
CA ARG A 689 23.43 -8.33 0.03
C ARG A 689 24.94 -8.45 -0.16
N ASN A 690 25.62 -9.16 0.72
CA ASN A 690 27.06 -9.37 0.63
C ASN A 690 27.44 -10.20 -0.61
N THR A 691 26.64 -11.21 -0.97
CA THR A 691 26.87 -11.99 -2.20
C THR A 691 26.64 -11.17 -3.47
N LEU A 692 25.59 -10.34 -3.54
CA LEU A 692 25.31 -9.46 -4.68
C LEU A 692 26.37 -8.37 -4.82
N LEU A 693 26.85 -7.80 -3.71
CA LEU A 693 27.97 -6.85 -3.73
C LEU A 693 29.25 -7.51 -4.26
N ALA A 694 29.52 -8.76 -3.88
CA ALA A 694 30.65 -9.51 -4.42
C ALA A 694 30.47 -9.84 -5.92
N GLU A 695 29.27 -10.19 -6.36
CA GLU A 695 28.97 -10.50 -7.76
C GLU A 695 29.05 -9.26 -8.66
N THR A 696 28.47 -8.13 -8.23
CA THR A 696 28.56 -6.86 -8.96
C THR A 696 30.00 -6.36 -9.07
N ALA A 697 30.83 -6.53 -8.04
CA ALA A 697 32.26 -6.24 -8.11
C ALA A 697 32.97 -7.13 -9.15
N ARG A 698 32.64 -8.44 -9.20
CA ARG A 698 33.18 -9.36 -10.20
C ARG A 698 32.75 -9.01 -11.63
N LEU A 699 31.47 -8.68 -11.84
CA LEU A 699 30.95 -8.27 -13.14
C LEU A 699 31.61 -6.98 -13.64
N ARG A 700 31.81 -5.99 -12.76
CA ARG A 700 32.55 -4.77 -13.10
C ARG A 700 33.97 -5.04 -13.54
N LEU A 701 34.68 -5.91 -12.81
CA LEU A 701 36.05 -6.30 -13.17
C LEU A 701 36.09 -6.99 -14.56
N ARG A 702 35.14 -7.89 -14.81
CA ARG A 702 35.01 -8.57 -16.11
C ARG A 702 34.71 -7.58 -17.24
N GLN A 703 33.79 -6.64 -17.02
CA GLN A 703 33.48 -5.60 -18.00
C GLN A 703 34.69 -4.72 -18.31
N GLN A 704 35.49 -4.36 -17.30
CA GLN A 704 36.75 -3.62 -17.49
C GLN A 704 37.74 -4.41 -18.36
N GLN A 705 37.88 -5.72 -18.12
CA GLN A 705 38.74 -6.60 -18.94
C GLN A 705 38.25 -6.71 -20.39
N GLU A 706 36.95 -6.86 -20.62
CA GLU A 706 36.37 -6.95 -21.96
C GLU A 706 36.56 -5.65 -22.77
N VAL A 707 36.33 -4.49 -22.15
CA VAL A 707 36.57 -3.18 -22.79
C VAL A 707 38.05 -3.00 -23.17
N LEU A 708 38.96 -3.33 -22.25
CA LEU A 708 40.40 -3.20 -22.50
C LEU A 708 40.88 -4.18 -23.60
N SER A 709 40.33 -5.40 -23.64
CA SER A 709 40.60 -6.36 -24.72
C SER A 709 40.13 -5.83 -26.09
N ALA A 710 38.91 -5.29 -26.17
CA ALA A 710 38.37 -4.72 -27.41
C ALA A 710 39.19 -3.54 -27.94
N ILE A 711 39.72 -2.70 -27.05
CA ILE A 711 40.62 -1.60 -27.43
C ILE A 711 41.90 -2.14 -28.07
N LEU A 712 42.52 -3.16 -27.47
CA LEU A 712 43.74 -3.76 -27.99
C LEU A 712 43.54 -4.41 -29.36
N THR A 713 42.44 -5.15 -29.55
CA THR A 713 42.12 -5.76 -30.85
C THR A 713 41.85 -4.72 -31.91
N THR A 714 41.11 -3.65 -31.56
CA THR A 714 40.79 -2.56 -32.50
C THR A 714 42.06 -1.79 -32.91
N GLN A 715 42.98 -1.55 -31.97
CA GLN A 715 44.26 -0.92 -32.29
C GLN A 715 45.12 -1.77 -33.23
N GLU A 716 45.10 -3.08 -33.08
CA GLU A 716 45.87 -3.98 -33.96
C GLU A 716 45.26 -4.04 -35.36
N GLU A 717 43.93 -4.10 -35.45
CA GLU A 717 43.20 -4.08 -36.73
C GLU A 717 43.43 -2.76 -37.49
N GLU A 718 43.47 -1.63 -36.78
CA GLU A 718 43.73 -0.33 -37.40
C GLU A 718 45.18 -0.24 -37.90
N ARG A 719 46.16 -0.78 -37.15
CA ARG A 719 47.55 -0.87 -37.62
C ARG A 719 47.65 -1.70 -38.90
N ARG A 720 46.94 -2.83 -38.96
CA ARG A 720 46.84 -3.68 -40.14
C ARG A 720 46.27 -2.91 -41.34
N ARG A 721 45.14 -2.21 -41.15
CA ARG A 721 44.51 -1.38 -42.19
C ARG A 721 45.45 -0.29 -42.71
N ILE A 722 46.15 0.43 -41.82
CA ILE A 722 47.09 1.49 -42.21
C ILE A 722 48.24 0.90 -43.03
N ALA A 723 48.79 -0.23 -42.61
CA ALA A 723 49.86 -0.90 -43.33
C ALA A 723 49.45 -1.35 -44.75
N GLU A 724 48.24 -1.92 -44.87
CA GLU A 724 47.66 -2.32 -46.17
C GLU A 724 47.39 -1.09 -47.04
N GLY A 725 46.87 -0.01 -46.46
CA GLY A 725 46.65 1.27 -47.15
C GLY A 725 47.95 1.92 -47.64
N LEU A 726 49.01 1.87 -46.84
CA LEU A 726 50.35 2.34 -47.24
C LEU A 726 50.93 1.49 -48.37
N HIS A 727 50.77 0.16 -48.31
CA HIS A 727 51.27 -0.75 -49.34
C HIS A 727 50.53 -0.57 -50.68
N ASN A 728 49.20 -0.51 -50.63
CA ASN A 728 48.33 -0.45 -51.81
C ASN A 728 48.23 0.96 -52.41
N GLY A 729 48.21 2.01 -51.58
CA GLY A 729 48.11 3.39 -52.05
C GLY A 729 49.47 3.99 -52.38
N VAL A 730 50.20 4.39 -51.32
CA VAL A 730 51.46 5.14 -51.45
C VAL A 730 52.53 4.29 -52.13
N GLY A 731 52.66 3.01 -51.76
CA GLY A 731 53.61 2.07 -52.35
C GLY A 731 53.44 1.96 -53.86
N GLN A 732 52.22 1.71 -54.36
CA GLN A 732 51.95 1.57 -55.80
C GLN A 732 52.21 2.86 -56.58
N LEU A 733 51.84 4.03 -56.03
CA LEU A 733 52.09 5.33 -56.65
C LEU A 733 53.59 5.63 -56.77
N LEU A 734 54.37 5.34 -55.72
CA LEU A 734 55.83 5.52 -55.77
C LEU A 734 56.46 4.56 -56.78
N TYR A 735 55.95 3.33 -56.89
CA TYR A 735 56.38 2.36 -57.91
C TYR A 735 56.09 2.83 -59.34
N ALA A 736 54.88 3.31 -59.61
CA ALA A 736 54.50 3.86 -60.90
C ALA A 736 55.35 5.10 -61.27
N THR A 737 55.58 5.98 -60.29
CA THR A 737 56.42 7.18 -60.47
C THR A 737 57.86 6.77 -60.80
N LYS A 738 58.37 5.70 -60.19
CA LYS A 738 59.71 5.18 -60.47
C LYS A 738 59.83 4.68 -61.89
N LEU A 739 58.86 3.91 -62.37
CA LEU A 739 58.80 3.43 -63.75
C LEU A 739 58.77 4.58 -64.77
N HIS A 740 58.04 5.66 -64.48
CA HIS A 740 58.02 6.85 -65.33
C HIS A 740 59.36 7.59 -65.35
N LEU A 741 60.04 7.70 -64.21
CA LEU A 741 61.36 8.32 -64.12
C LEU A 741 62.47 7.48 -64.77
N ASP A 742 62.38 6.15 -64.69
CA ASP A 742 63.32 5.21 -65.33
C ASP A 742 63.26 5.28 -66.87
N ASN A 743 62.16 5.77 -67.44
CA ASN A 743 61.98 5.97 -68.88
C ASN A 743 62.49 7.33 -69.40
N LEU A 744 62.93 8.25 -68.53
CA LEU A 744 63.50 9.55 -68.92
C LEU A 744 65.03 9.47 -69.11
N PRO A 745 65.63 10.28 -70.01
CA PRO A 745 67.07 10.31 -70.19
C PRO A 745 67.79 10.70 -68.88
N ALA A 746 68.86 9.97 -68.56
CA ALA A 746 69.58 10.11 -67.29
C ALA A 746 70.36 11.44 -67.22
N THR A 747 69.73 12.47 -66.67
CA THR A 747 70.38 13.73 -66.27
C THR A 747 70.65 13.73 -64.76
N GLU A 748 71.57 14.58 -64.26
CA GLU A 748 71.88 14.68 -62.83
C GLU A 748 70.63 14.87 -61.94
N PRO A 749 69.63 15.70 -62.31
CA PRO A 749 68.37 15.82 -61.55
C PRO A 749 67.51 14.54 -61.56
N THR A 750 67.48 13.80 -62.67
CA THR A 750 66.72 12.54 -62.80
C THR A 750 67.31 11.47 -61.88
N GLN A 751 68.64 11.36 -61.81
CA GLN A 751 69.33 10.39 -60.94
C GLN A 751 69.16 10.72 -59.45
N ALA A 752 69.22 12.00 -59.08
CA ALA A 752 68.96 12.43 -57.70
C ALA A 752 67.51 12.11 -57.28
N SER A 753 66.54 12.35 -58.17
CA SER A 753 65.13 12.04 -57.95
C SER A 753 64.86 10.53 -57.85
N GLN A 754 65.53 9.70 -58.67
CA GLN A 754 65.45 8.23 -58.58
C GLN A 754 66.01 7.68 -57.27
N LYS A 755 67.09 8.27 -56.73
CA LYS A 755 67.66 7.90 -55.43
C LYS A 755 66.69 8.21 -54.29
N LEU A 756 66.16 9.43 -54.25
CA LEU A 756 65.17 9.86 -53.25
C LEU A 756 63.89 9.01 -53.33
N LEU A 757 63.42 8.69 -54.54
CA LEU A 757 62.24 7.86 -54.73
C LEU A 757 62.46 6.40 -54.30
N SER A 758 63.64 5.83 -54.60
CA SER A 758 63.99 4.49 -54.14
C SER A 758 64.11 4.42 -52.62
N GLU A 759 64.59 5.49 -52.00
CA GLU A 759 64.60 5.65 -50.55
C GLU A 759 63.19 5.77 -49.97
N ALA A 760 62.30 6.56 -50.58
CA ALA A 760 60.89 6.67 -50.18
C ALA A 760 60.14 5.34 -50.28
N ILE A 761 60.36 4.57 -51.35
CA ILE A 761 59.79 3.23 -51.52
C ILE A 761 60.29 2.28 -50.42
N ARG A 762 61.60 2.30 -50.14
CA ARG A 762 62.20 1.49 -49.07
C ARG A 762 61.59 1.85 -47.72
N LEU A 763 61.53 3.13 -47.38
CA LEU A 763 60.95 3.64 -46.13
C LEU A 763 59.47 3.26 -45.99
N THR A 764 58.66 3.40 -47.05
CA THR A 764 57.24 3.04 -47.04
C THR A 764 57.03 1.55 -46.80
N ARG A 765 57.85 0.70 -47.41
CA ARG A 765 57.83 -0.76 -47.17
C ARG A 765 58.24 -1.12 -45.75
N THR A 766 59.25 -0.44 -45.21
CA THR A 766 59.67 -0.64 -43.82
C THR A 766 58.55 -0.26 -42.85
N ILE A 767 57.90 0.89 -43.05
CA ILE A 767 56.79 1.35 -42.19
C ILE A 767 55.58 0.40 -42.26
N SER A 768 55.19 -0.02 -43.47
CA SER A 768 54.11 -1.00 -43.66
C SER A 768 54.40 -2.31 -42.93
N PHE A 769 55.65 -2.78 -42.96
CA PHE A 769 56.07 -3.99 -42.26
C PHE A 769 56.16 -3.83 -40.73
N GLU A 770 56.60 -2.69 -40.22
CA GLU A 770 56.61 -2.41 -38.77
C GLU A 770 55.20 -2.38 -38.18
N LEU A 771 54.22 -2.00 -38.99
CA LEU A 771 52.81 -1.93 -38.63
C LEU A 771 52.10 -3.30 -38.69
N THR A 772 52.43 -4.20 -39.63
CA THR A 772 51.77 -5.52 -39.75
C THR A 772 52.72 -6.70 -39.48
N PRO A 773 52.45 -7.55 -38.49
CA PRO A 773 53.28 -8.71 -38.18
C PRO A 773 52.92 -9.91 -39.08
N SER A 774 53.06 -9.78 -40.40
CA SER A 774 52.66 -10.83 -41.37
C SER A 774 53.34 -12.19 -41.14
N ILE A 775 54.60 -12.21 -40.70
CA ILE A 775 55.31 -13.45 -40.34
C ILE A 775 54.76 -14.13 -39.09
N LEU A 776 54.17 -13.35 -38.17
CA LEU A 776 53.48 -13.90 -37.01
C LEU A 776 52.22 -14.67 -37.45
N GLU A 777 51.46 -14.12 -38.40
CA GLU A 777 50.24 -14.75 -38.93
C GLU A 777 50.56 -16.02 -39.73
N ASP A 778 51.60 -15.99 -40.57
CA ASP A 778 51.90 -17.09 -41.51
C ASP A 778 52.79 -18.20 -40.91
N PHE A 779 53.68 -17.87 -39.96
CA PHE A 779 54.73 -18.78 -39.49
C PHE A 779 54.87 -18.87 -37.95
N GLY A 780 54.04 -18.13 -37.20
CA GLY A 780 53.94 -18.19 -35.74
C GLY A 780 55.04 -17.45 -34.98
N LEU A 781 54.88 -17.35 -33.65
CA LEU A 781 55.71 -16.50 -32.77
C LEU A 781 57.20 -16.81 -32.83
N LYS A 782 57.59 -18.09 -32.88
CA LYS A 782 58.99 -18.52 -32.94
C LYS A 782 59.70 -18.01 -34.18
N ALA A 783 59.03 -18.03 -35.33
CA ALA A 783 59.59 -17.51 -36.59
C ALA A 783 59.65 -15.97 -36.56
N ALA A 784 58.58 -15.33 -36.08
CA ALA A 784 58.49 -13.89 -35.99
C ALA A 784 59.57 -13.27 -35.08
N LEU A 785 59.86 -13.87 -33.93
CA LEU A 785 60.92 -13.40 -33.01
C LEU A 785 62.33 -13.58 -33.61
N ARG A 786 62.59 -14.69 -34.30
CA ARG A 786 63.87 -14.88 -35.01
C ARG A 786 64.07 -13.86 -36.11
N GLU A 787 63.00 -13.52 -36.83
CA GLU A 787 63.08 -12.52 -37.89
C GLU A 787 63.29 -11.11 -37.33
N LEU A 788 62.63 -10.76 -36.21
CA LEU A 788 62.85 -9.50 -35.52
C LEU A 788 64.32 -9.30 -35.14
N THR A 789 64.98 -10.32 -34.59
CA THR A 789 66.39 -10.21 -34.17
C THR A 789 67.36 -10.21 -35.36
N THR A 790 67.09 -11.01 -36.40
CA THR A 790 67.98 -11.12 -37.59
C THR A 790 68.06 -9.81 -38.39
N ARG A 791 67.03 -8.95 -38.32
CA ARG A 791 67.02 -7.65 -39.00
C ARG A 791 67.83 -6.57 -38.28
N ILE A 792 68.21 -6.78 -37.02
CA ILE A 792 69.07 -5.87 -36.29
C ILE A 792 70.49 -6.02 -36.86
N PRO A 793 71.10 -4.96 -37.38
CA PRO A 793 72.43 -5.07 -37.97
C PRO A 793 73.46 -5.49 -36.92
N ALA A 794 74.22 -6.57 -37.19
CA ALA A 794 75.20 -7.13 -36.24
C ALA A 794 76.32 -6.15 -35.81
N HIS A 795 76.50 -5.04 -36.51
CA HIS A 795 77.44 -3.98 -36.14
C HIS A 795 76.85 -2.93 -35.17
N SER A 796 75.54 -3.00 -34.90
CA SER A 796 74.83 -2.06 -34.03
C SER A 796 74.48 -2.64 -32.66
N LEU A 797 74.17 -3.93 -32.58
CA LEU A 797 73.85 -4.65 -31.34
C LEU A 797 74.01 -6.16 -31.60
N ASP A 798 74.73 -6.87 -30.73
CA ASP A 798 74.78 -8.34 -30.76
C ASP A 798 73.62 -8.92 -29.95
N VAL A 799 72.87 -9.84 -30.54
CA VAL A 799 71.59 -10.33 -29.98
C VAL A 799 71.68 -11.84 -29.77
N ASP A 800 71.78 -12.28 -28.52
CA ASP A 800 71.70 -13.69 -28.16
C ASP A 800 70.23 -14.07 -27.90
N LEU A 801 69.65 -14.88 -28.80
CA LEU A 801 68.25 -15.27 -28.77
C LEU A 801 68.09 -16.73 -28.36
N ASN A 802 67.52 -16.95 -27.18
CA ASN A 802 67.18 -18.28 -26.66
C ASN A 802 65.66 -18.51 -26.65
N LEU A 803 65.20 -19.45 -27.48
CA LEU A 803 63.79 -19.83 -27.61
C LEU A 803 63.59 -21.29 -27.16
N ALA A 804 62.80 -21.51 -26.11
CA ALA A 804 62.51 -22.84 -25.56
C ALA A 804 61.00 -23.10 -25.40
N GLY A 805 60.53 -24.31 -25.72
CA GLY A 805 59.14 -24.73 -25.47
C GLY A 805 58.05 -24.08 -26.35
N LEU A 806 58.41 -23.33 -27.40
CA LEU A 806 57.49 -22.59 -28.28
C LEU A 806 56.97 -23.41 -29.48
N ASP A 807 56.81 -24.73 -29.33
CA ASP A 807 56.33 -25.62 -30.41
C ASP A 807 54.81 -25.86 -30.35
N GLN A 808 54.14 -25.38 -29.30
CA GLN A 808 52.68 -25.42 -29.14
C GLN A 808 52.05 -24.11 -29.65
N GLN A 809 50.84 -24.22 -30.21
CA GLN A 809 50.09 -23.07 -30.73
C GLN A 809 49.53 -22.25 -29.56
N LEU A 810 50.04 -21.03 -29.41
CA LEU A 810 49.62 -20.11 -28.35
C LEU A 810 48.32 -19.40 -28.74
N PRO A 811 47.54 -18.87 -27.79
CA PRO A 811 46.39 -18.04 -28.11
C PRO A 811 46.81 -16.84 -28.98
N PRO A 812 46.10 -16.52 -30.09
CA PRO A 812 46.52 -15.46 -31.02
C PRO A 812 46.75 -14.10 -30.35
N LEU A 813 45.93 -13.76 -29.35
CA LEU A 813 46.10 -12.54 -28.56
C LEU A 813 47.43 -12.50 -27.79
N LEU A 814 47.86 -13.65 -27.27
CA LEU A 814 49.10 -13.80 -26.50
C LEU A 814 50.31 -13.77 -27.44
N GLU A 815 50.22 -14.37 -28.63
CA GLU A 815 51.27 -14.29 -29.66
C GLU A 815 51.52 -12.84 -30.11
N ILE A 816 50.45 -12.11 -30.43
CA ILE A 816 50.52 -10.69 -30.81
C ILE A 816 51.10 -9.85 -29.68
N ALA A 817 50.61 -10.05 -28.45
CA ALA A 817 51.09 -9.29 -27.29
C ALA A 817 52.58 -9.52 -27.04
N VAL A 818 53.05 -10.77 -27.08
CA VAL A 818 54.45 -11.12 -26.87
C VAL A 818 55.33 -10.53 -27.97
N TYR A 819 54.93 -10.66 -29.24
CA TYR A 819 55.65 -10.07 -30.36
C TYR A 819 55.81 -8.55 -30.19
N ARG A 820 54.74 -7.85 -29.83
CA ARG A 820 54.77 -6.40 -29.62
C ARG A 820 55.60 -5.99 -28.40
N ILE A 821 55.54 -6.75 -27.30
CA ILE A 821 56.39 -6.51 -26.12
C ILE A 821 57.87 -6.68 -26.49
N MET A 822 58.23 -7.75 -27.21
CA MET A 822 59.61 -7.97 -27.66
C MET A 822 60.08 -6.89 -28.62
N GLN A 823 59.23 -6.50 -29.59
CA GLN A 823 59.53 -5.40 -30.52
C GLN A 823 59.80 -4.08 -29.79
N GLU A 824 58.97 -3.74 -28.80
CA GLU A 824 59.12 -2.51 -28.02
C GLU A 824 60.36 -2.55 -27.12
N LEU A 825 60.63 -3.68 -26.46
CA LEU A 825 61.83 -3.85 -25.61
C LEU A 825 63.12 -3.75 -26.43
N LEU A 826 63.19 -4.44 -27.58
CA LEU A 826 64.35 -4.35 -28.46
C LEU A 826 64.54 -2.95 -29.05
N ASN A 827 63.45 -2.26 -29.42
CA ASN A 827 63.52 -0.87 -29.86
C ASN A 827 64.03 0.07 -28.75
N ASN A 828 63.62 -0.18 -27.49
CA ASN A 828 64.10 0.59 -26.35
C ASN A 828 65.60 0.39 -26.14
N VAL A 829 66.10 -0.86 -26.25
CA VAL A 829 67.54 -1.14 -26.18
C VAL A 829 68.29 -0.39 -27.28
N MET A 830 67.84 -0.50 -28.53
CA MET A 830 68.47 0.13 -29.69
C MET A 830 68.52 1.66 -29.60
N LYS A 831 67.47 2.30 -29.08
CA LYS A 831 67.37 3.77 -29.04
C LYS A 831 67.94 4.40 -27.77
N HIS A 832 67.92 3.68 -26.65
CA HIS A 832 68.15 4.28 -25.33
C HIS A 832 69.24 3.62 -24.51
N ALA A 833 69.54 2.33 -24.69
CA ALA A 833 70.49 1.63 -23.83
C ALA A 833 71.96 1.90 -24.21
N SER A 834 72.25 2.23 -25.48
CA SER A 834 73.64 2.24 -26.02
C SER A 834 74.39 0.94 -25.69
N ALA A 835 73.67 -0.18 -25.67
CA ALA A 835 74.16 -1.51 -25.36
C ALA A 835 74.99 -2.06 -26.53
N ARG A 836 75.94 -2.94 -26.22
CA ARG A 836 76.70 -3.73 -27.21
C ARG A 836 76.10 -5.12 -27.38
N GLU A 837 75.60 -5.70 -26.30
CA GLU A 837 75.02 -7.04 -26.27
C GLU A 837 73.64 -7.01 -25.60
N VAL A 838 72.70 -7.80 -26.14
CA VAL A 838 71.40 -8.05 -25.52
C VAL A 838 71.08 -9.54 -25.51
N PHE A 839 70.64 -10.03 -24.36
CA PHE A 839 70.18 -11.39 -24.17
C PHE A 839 68.65 -11.41 -24.15
N VAL A 840 68.06 -12.19 -25.05
CA VAL A 840 66.61 -12.36 -25.16
C VAL A 840 66.27 -13.83 -24.92
N GLN A 841 65.50 -14.09 -23.87
CA GLN A 841 65.01 -15.41 -23.54
C GLN A 841 63.48 -15.44 -23.61
N VAL A 842 62.95 -16.38 -24.38
CA VAL A 842 61.52 -16.69 -24.38
C VAL A 842 61.35 -18.19 -24.16
N ALA A 843 60.74 -18.56 -23.04
CA ALA A 843 60.59 -19.94 -22.62
C ALA A 843 59.14 -20.22 -22.19
N CYS A 844 58.56 -21.29 -22.72
CA CYS A 844 57.28 -21.83 -22.26
C CYS A 844 57.57 -23.03 -21.33
N ALA A 845 57.17 -22.95 -20.06
CA ALA A 845 57.34 -24.00 -19.05
C ALA A 845 56.21 -23.92 -18.00
N ASP A 846 55.77 -25.06 -17.48
CA ASP A 846 54.79 -25.15 -16.38
C ASP A 846 53.51 -24.32 -16.59
N ASP A 847 52.96 -24.33 -17.81
CA ASP A 847 51.76 -23.59 -18.21
C ASP A 847 51.89 -22.05 -18.09
N GLN A 848 53.13 -21.56 -18.11
CA GLN A 848 53.49 -20.15 -18.10
C GLN A 848 54.49 -19.82 -19.21
N LEU A 849 54.37 -18.62 -19.74
CA LEU A 849 55.31 -18.05 -20.70
C LEU A 849 56.21 -17.04 -19.99
N HIS A 850 57.51 -17.34 -19.96
CA HIS A 850 58.55 -16.49 -19.40
C HIS A 850 59.27 -15.74 -20.51
N LEU A 851 59.42 -14.44 -20.33
CA LEU A 851 60.09 -13.52 -21.24
C LEU A 851 61.15 -12.76 -20.44
N SER A 852 62.38 -12.73 -20.92
CA SER A 852 63.46 -11.94 -20.33
C SER A 852 64.24 -11.22 -21.41
N VAL A 853 64.46 -9.92 -21.21
CA VAL A 853 65.34 -9.11 -22.06
C VAL A 853 66.35 -8.41 -21.15
N GLU A 854 67.63 -8.68 -21.37
CA GLU A 854 68.74 -8.14 -20.58
C GLU A 854 69.77 -7.46 -21.50
N ASP A 855 70.06 -6.18 -21.27
CA ASP A 855 71.07 -5.42 -22.02
C ASP A 855 72.26 -5.05 -21.14
N ASP A 856 73.44 -4.85 -21.74
CA ASP A 856 74.68 -4.41 -21.07
C ASP A 856 74.87 -2.87 -21.09
N GLY A 857 73.81 -2.11 -21.39
CA GLY A 857 73.86 -0.68 -21.65
C GLY A 857 74.04 0.23 -20.43
N VAL A 858 73.77 1.52 -20.62
CA VAL A 858 74.02 2.57 -19.61
C VAL A 858 73.13 2.46 -18.36
N GLY A 859 72.01 1.74 -18.42
CA GLY A 859 71.05 1.60 -17.32
C GLY A 859 70.51 2.94 -16.78
N PHE A 860 69.62 2.89 -15.78
CA PHE A 860 69.05 4.09 -15.15
C PHE A 860 68.59 3.80 -13.71
N ASP A 861 68.35 4.85 -12.92
CA ASP A 861 67.79 4.70 -11.57
C ASP A 861 66.26 4.53 -11.63
N VAL A 862 65.78 3.39 -11.14
CA VAL A 862 64.35 3.04 -11.14
C VAL A 862 63.56 3.89 -10.14
N HIS A 863 64.18 4.44 -9.10
CA HIS A 863 63.50 5.19 -8.04
C HIS A 863 63.33 6.70 -8.35
N GLU A 864 64.16 7.30 -9.21
CA GLU A 864 63.99 8.69 -9.67
C GLU A 864 62.87 8.82 -10.72
N VAL A 865 62.50 7.73 -11.38
CA VAL A 865 61.42 7.68 -12.38
C VAL A 865 60.06 7.49 -11.67
N LYS A 866 59.60 8.52 -10.94
CA LYS A 866 58.28 8.51 -10.26
C LYS A 866 57.08 8.41 -11.21
N GLN A 867 57.28 8.67 -12.49
CA GLN A 867 56.39 8.30 -13.60
C GLN A 867 57.27 7.97 -14.82
N PRO A 868 57.11 6.80 -15.46
CA PRO A 868 57.86 6.47 -16.68
C PRO A 868 57.45 7.47 -17.78
N LYS A 869 58.32 8.45 -18.06
CA LYS A 869 58.12 9.45 -19.12
C LYS A 869 58.20 8.87 -20.54
N GLY A 870 58.37 7.56 -20.67
CA GLY A 870 58.32 6.84 -21.95
C GLY A 870 56.99 6.12 -22.10
N ILE A 871 56.26 6.42 -23.18
CA ILE A 871 55.02 5.75 -23.59
C ILE A 871 55.21 4.22 -23.69
N GLY A 872 56.42 3.76 -24.01
CA GLY A 872 56.77 2.34 -24.19
C GLY A 872 56.66 1.47 -22.93
N LEU A 873 57.36 1.80 -21.84
CA LEU A 873 57.39 0.97 -20.62
C LEU A 873 56.06 0.96 -19.85
N ALA A 874 55.33 2.08 -19.86
CA ALA A 874 53.98 2.14 -19.31
C ALA A 874 53.02 1.23 -20.11
N GLY A 875 53.10 1.30 -21.45
CA GLY A 875 52.31 0.45 -22.34
C GLY A 875 52.61 -1.05 -22.18
N ILE A 876 53.87 -1.43 -21.98
CA ILE A 876 54.25 -2.83 -21.72
C ILE A 876 53.64 -3.30 -20.39
N ARG A 877 53.77 -2.51 -19.31
CA ARG A 877 53.21 -2.87 -18.00
C ARG A 877 51.70 -3.08 -18.07
N THR A 878 50.96 -2.14 -18.68
CA THR A 878 49.50 -2.26 -18.83
C THR A 878 49.12 -3.53 -19.59
N ARG A 879 49.84 -3.89 -20.67
CA ARG A 879 49.58 -5.12 -21.44
C ARG A 879 49.85 -6.39 -20.63
N VAL A 880 50.91 -6.41 -19.83
CA VAL A 880 51.23 -7.57 -18.96
C VAL A 880 50.18 -7.76 -17.86
N GLU A 881 49.76 -6.66 -17.21
CA GLU A 881 48.70 -6.70 -16.19
C GLU A 881 47.37 -7.19 -16.76
N LEU A 882 47.01 -6.78 -17.98
CA LEU A 882 45.80 -7.22 -18.67
C LEU A 882 45.78 -8.72 -18.98
N LEU A 883 46.95 -9.29 -19.25
CA LEU A 883 47.11 -10.73 -19.50
C LEU A 883 47.28 -11.54 -18.20
N GLY A 884 47.06 -10.93 -17.03
CA GLY A 884 47.22 -11.60 -15.74
C GLY A 884 48.66 -11.96 -15.39
N GLY A 885 49.63 -11.30 -16.02
CA GLY A 885 51.05 -11.57 -15.86
C GLY A 885 51.74 -10.69 -14.81
N THR A 886 53.01 -11.03 -14.55
CA THR A 886 53.88 -10.23 -13.67
C THR A 886 54.95 -9.53 -14.50
N PHE A 887 55.18 -8.24 -14.22
CA PHE A 887 56.22 -7.42 -14.85
C PHE A 887 57.24 -6.99 -13.80
N THR A 888 58.52 -7.28 -14.06
CA THR A 888 59.62 -6.83 -13.20
C THR A 888 60.67 -6.12 -14.04
N LEU A 889 61.12 -4.97 -13.54
CA LEU A 889 62.15 -4.14 -14.16
C LEU A 889 63.26 -3.92 -13.15
N ARG A 890 64.49 -4.25 -13.53
CA ARG A 890 65.70 -3.99 -12.75
C ARG A 890 66.66 -3.21 -13.64
N ALA A 891 66.98 -1.99 -13.25
CA ALA A 891 67.99 -1.17 -13.94
C ALA A 891 68.94 -0.59 -12.91
N ARG A 892 70.22 -0.45 -13.27
CA ARG A 892 71.21 0.26 -12.47
C ARG A 892 72.10 1.10 -13.38
N PRO A 893 72.40 2.36 -13.03
CA PRO A 893 73.33 3.17 -13.82
C PRO A 893 74.68 2.46 -14.02
N GLY A 894 75.10 2.33 -15.26
CA GLY A 894 76.33 1.67 -15.73
C GLY A 894 76.33 0.14 -15.72
N LYS A 895 75.19 -0.52 -15.47
CA LYS A 895 75.08 -1.99 -15.39
C LYS A 895 73.91 -2.56 -16.19
N GLY A 896 73.41 -1.84 -17.19
CA GLY A 896 72.35 -2.33 -18.07
C GLY A 896 70.94 -2.37 -17.45
N THR A 897 70.02 -2.97 -18.20
CA THR A 897 68.61 -3.15 -17.81
C THR A 897 68.18 -4.60 -18.00
N THR A 898 67.46 -5.13 -17.02
CA THR A 898 66.81 -6.44 -17.09
C THR A 898 65.30 -6.26 -16.95
N VAL A 899 64.56 -6.74 -17.94
CA VAL A 899 63.10 -6.83 -17.91
C VAL A 899 62.71 -8.29 -17.90
N SER A 900 61.98 -8.74 -16.87
CA SER A 900 61.46 -10.09 -16.78
C SER A 900 59.94 -10.07 -16.63
N ILE A 901 59.26 -10.82 -17.49
CA ILE A 901 57.80 -10.91 -17.60
C ILE A 901 57.39 -12.38 -17.54
N THR A 902 56.33 -12.67 -16.79
CA THR A 902 55.71 -14.00 -16.75
C THR A 902 54.23 -13.88 -17.07
N LEU A 903 53.72 -14.65 -18.03
CA LEU A 903 52.33 -14.67 -18.48
C LEU A 903 51.71 -16.07 -18.30
N PRO A 904 50.50 -16.22 -17.76
CA PRO A 904 49.81 -17.52 -17.70
C PRO A 904 49.28 -17.94 -19.09
N LEU A 905 49.32 -19.24 -19.40
CA LEU A 905 48.79 -19.80 -20.67
C LEU A 905 47.29 -20.13 -20.60
N THR A 906 46.77 -20.46 -19.42
CA THR A 906 45.34 -20.58 -19.14
C THR A 906 44.80 -19.30 -18.50
N THR A 907 43.96 -18.57 -19.24
CA THR A 907 43.09 -17.49 -18.71
C THR A 907 41.86 -18.02 -18.01
#